data_AF-A0A956MWB1-F1
#
_entry.id   AF-A0A956MWB1-F1
#
_cell.length_a   1.000
_cell.length_b   1.000
_cell.length_c   1.000
_cell.angle_alpha   90.00
_cell.angle_beta   90.00
_cell.angle_gamma   90.00
#
_symmetry.space_group_name_H-M   'P 1'
#
loop_
_entity.id
_entity.type
_entity.pdbx_description
1 polymer ?
#
loop_
_entity_poly.entity_id
_entity_poly.type
_entity_poly.pdbx_seq_one_letter_code
_entity_poly.pdbx_strand_id
1 'polypeptide(L)'
;MRKTLLLVSACLVLCTLASPNQTASAQTAKAISKNKHVAQANQAWRETIRAIQELPTAQQPDALVAALRNNTDLLSNKRTSRSSKLPNLPSVLARINRLPEQERVSALYDYLKENKIHKAAGRSLPKANAAKAGIRSESEPNESSATANIISTNQLIAGRASSGTDQDWFTFTANAGDILDAFVFAEEFGSTFDGYMVLYASDGRTVLAANDDYELRDPRVLHKLPNSGIYYLQLTAFDAEALGDYELSLSILGNSQESEPNNGIGTASISNALPYAAIGEIDQTNDNDFYAITVAPGDVVGIRLESVTGDAQPDMVLAIYDAAGSLITVNDDHLGGRYFNSELSLKNRSGQNAVYYLQATTYQNQEAGQYIISVRKIATAPPGTFYAALGDSGGGRFMSLNATNGQSEMLGFSRFHGISALAVNNFGEIFGIRSKAEDTPVFRIDPLTGNGYGVATIFGLTDVYAITFDSQDRMYALNSLNELHLINFGSSSSSKVFGLTVHNDLAEGMAFDPKTGNLYLARGSEIWRTNLGNGIQLPVGNSGLAEPVSELFFDHDGNLYGIRGGLDQNNALVSINKNTGAATAIGQTSFVGIEGAVASVRHALDVKLDAIVSPATNPPFGATEKVSVSLTNLGTIYRSGLPVGYRLQGPFGTTASENTGSVVILPGQQSKFNFQKTIDMRATGQYKLDVYVSASGDVNSTNDTLSITIQNGVSAIGDEDAVPSSFAMHQNYPNPFNPETSIAFDLPIASRVRLTLYNAIGQKVRTLLADYFAAGRHSAKWDGKDDRGIAAPSGLYFYKIQAGDFAAMKKLILMR
;
A
#
# COMPACT_ATOMS: atom_id res chain seq x y z
N MET A 1 10.62 24.89 30.57
CA MET A 1 10.40 24.53 29.16
C MET A 1 11.20 25.39 28.18
N ARG A 2 10.90 26.68 27.92
CA ARG A 2 11.64 27.48 26.90
C ARG A 2 13.15 27.66 27.17
N LYS A 3 13.58 27.85 28.43
CA LYS A 3 15.01 27.93 28.80
C LYS A 3 15.72 26.56 28.78
N THR A 4 14.97 25.48 29.02
CA THR A 4 15.44 24.10 29.01
C THR A 4 15.64 23.59 27.58
N LEU A 5 14.72 23.93 26.67
CA LEU A 5 14.82 23.61 25.24
C LEU A 5 16.00 24.32 24.55
N LEU A 6 16.26 25.58 24.89
CA LEU A 6 17.42 26.33 24.34
C LEU A 6 18.77 25.77 24.83
N LEU A 7 18.83 25.28 26.06
CA LEU A 7 20.01 24.62 26.63
C LEU A 7 20.31 23.31 25.90
N VAL A 8 19.27 22.53 25.60
CA VAL A 8 19.36 21.29 24.83
C VAL A 8 19.82 21.59 23.39
N SER A 9 19.32 22.66 22.76
CA SER A 9 19.81 23.10 21.44
C SER A 9 21.28 23.55 21.45
N ALA A 10 21.74 24.24 22.51
CA ALA A 10 23.14 24.61 22.64
C ALA A 10 24.06 23.40 22.87
N CYS A 11 23.60 22.39 23.62
CA CYS A 11 24.32 21.13 23.83
C CYS A 11 24.39 20.26 22.56
N LEU A 12 23.32 20.21 21.76
CA LEU A 12 23.29 19.48 20.48
C LEU A 12 24.24 20.08 19.44
N VAL A 13 24.36 21.41 19.41
CA VAL A 13 25.32 22.13 18.55
C VAL A 13 26.77 21.88 19.00
N LEU A 14 27.03 21.80 20.30
CA LEU A 14 28.35 21.42 20.83
C LEU A 14 28.71 19.96 20.47
N CYS A 15 27.73 19.05 20.42
CA CYS A 15 27.94 17.68 19.92
C CYS A 15 28.24 17.63 18.41
N THR A 16 27.64 18.48 17.59
CA THR A 16 27.93 18.53 16.13
C THR A 16 29.33 19.03 15.78
N LEU A 17 29.99 19.77 16.67
CA LEU A 17 31.34 20.29 16.45
C LEU A 17 32.45 19.35 16.95
N ALA A 18 32.14 18.43 17.86
CA ALA A 18 33.10 17.48 18.41
C ALA A 18 33.27 16.19 17.58
N SER A 19 32.34 15.92 16.64
CA SER A 19 32.43 14.79 15.73
C SER A 19 31.70 15.11 14.42
N PRO A 20 32.41 15.44 13.32
CA PRO A 20 31.78 15.84 12.05
C PRO A 20 30.92 14.76 11.38
N ASN A 21 30.95 13.52 11.88
CA ASN A 21 30.43 12.33 11.19
C ASN A 21 29.40 11.52 11.99
N GLN A 22 28.40 12.15 12.64
CA GLN A 22 27.25 11.38 13.15
C GLN A 22 25.86 12.02 12.91
N THR A 23 24.97 11.13 12.42
CA THR A 23 23.57 11.24 12.00
C THR A 23 22.56 11.54 13.11
N ALA A 24 22.95 11.45 14.39
CA ALA A 24 22.07 11.69 15.53
C ALA A 24 21.59 13.16 15.66
N SER A 25 22.31 14.12 15.05
CA SER A 25 21.96 15.54 15.17
C SER A 25 20.75 15.97 14.32
N ALA A 26 20.40 15.21 13.28
CA ALA A 26 19.36 15.56 12.33
C ALA A 26 17.94 15.23 12.84
N GLN A 27 17.77 14.10 13.54
CA GLN A 27 16.47 13.68 14.10
C GLN A 27 15.97 14.64 15.20
N THR A 28 16.86 15.13 16.08
CA THR A 28 16.45 16.09 17.13
C THR A 28 16.22 17.50 16.59
N ALA A 29 16.91 17.88 15.51
CA ALA A 29 16.66 19.14 14.79
C ALA A 29 15.29 19.17 14.11
N LYS A 30 14.79 18.00 13.65
CA LYS A 30 13.48 17.84 12.98
C LYS A 30 12.31 18.12 13.93
N ALA A 31 12.37 17.63 15.17
CA ALA A 31 11.32 17.86 16.19
C ALA A 31 11.17 19.34 16.63
N ILE A 32 12.25 20.12 16.53
CA ILE A 32 12.28 21.51 17.02
C ILE A 32 11.95 22.53 15.91
N SER A 33 12.04 22.13 14.63
CA SER A 33 11.87 23.00 13.46
C SER A 33 10.44 23.48 13.18
N LYS A 34 9.41 22.83 13.74
CA LYS A 34 7.99 23.13 13.46
C LYS A 34 7.44 24.39 14.17
N ASN A 35 8.28 25.16 14.88
CA ASN A 35 7.85 26.37 15.61
C ASN A 35 8.39 27.66 14.96
N LYS A 36 7.48 28.51 14.44
CA LYS A 36 7.80 29.71 13.63
C LYS A 36 8.71 30.73 14.34
N HIS A 37 8.70 30.78 15.68
CA HIS A 37 9.60 31.64 16.48
C HIS A 37 10.98 31.02 16.74
N VAL A 38 11.11 29.71 16.59
CA VAL A 38 12.38 28.96 16.72
C VAL A 38 13.15 28.98 15.40
N ALA A 39 12.45 29.04 14.26
CA ALA A 39 13.06 29.18 12.93
C ALA A 39 13.93 30.45 12.77
N GLN A 40 13.49 31.61 13.28
CA GLN A 40 14.26 32.85 13.22
C GLN A 40 15.50 32.84 14.14
N ALA A 41 15.39 32.26 15.34
CA ALA A 41 16.54 32.07 16.24
C ALA A 41 17.54 31.05 15.67
N ASN A 42 17.05 30.01 14.99
CA ASN A 42 17.87 29.01 14.31
C ASN A 42 18.59 29.57 13.09
N GLN A 43 18.01 30.53 12.37
CA GLN A 43 18.69 31.19 11.25
C GLN A 43 19.88 32.03 11.73
N ALA A 44 19.69 32.86 12.77
CA ALA A 44 20.77 33.64 13.37
C ALA A 44 21.88 32.75 13.96
N TRP A 45 21.50 31.59 14.53
CA TRP A 45 22.47 30.61 15.04
C TRP A 45 23.23 29.90 13.92
N ARG A 46 22.57 29.53 12.83
CA ARG A 46 23.23 28.93 11.64
C ARG A 46 24.23 29.89 11.01
N GLU A 47 23.88 31.17 10.92
CA GLU A 47 24.77 32.22 10.41
C GLU A 47 25.98 32.45 11.34
N THR A 48 25.77 32.41 12.66
CA THR A 48 26.84 32.53 13.66
C THR A 48 27.79 31.33 13.64
N ILE A 49 27.26 30.10 13.52
CA ILE A 49 28.09 28.88 13.39
C ILE A 49 28.87 28.89 12.09
N ARG A 50 28.23 29.28 10.98
CA ARG A 50 28.91 29.38 9.69
C ARG A 50 30.08 30.37 9.77
N ALA A 51 29.89 31.53 10.42
CA ALA A 51 30.96 32.50 10.64
C ALA A 51 32.08 31.97 11.55
N ILE A 52 31.78 31.11 12.54
CA ILE A 52 32.79 30.46 13.39
C ILE A 52 33.54 29.37 12.62
N GLN A 53 32.87 28.61 11.76
CA GLN A 53 33.49 27.56 10.93
C GLN A 53 34.45 28.13 9.88
N GLU A 54 34.29 29.39 9.51
CA GLU A 54 35.21 30.12 8.62
C GLU A 54 36.47 30.63 9.33
N LEU A 55 36.55 30.55 10.67
CA LEU A 55 37.76 30.93 11.42
C LEU A 55 38.81 29.80 11.41
N PRO A 56 40.11 30.12 11.56
CA PRO A 56 41.15 29.11 11.79
C PRO A 56 40.82 28.24 13.01
N THR A 57 41.04 26.93 12.92
CA THR A 57 40.65 25.92 13.94
C THR A 57 41.06 26.27 15.36
N ALA A 58 42.22 26.92 15.54
CA ALA A 58 42.72 27.36 16.84
C ALA A 58 41.90 28.50 17.49
N GLN A 59 41.11 29.26 16.72
CA GLN A 59 40.32 30.41 17.16
C GLN A 59 38.83 30.11 17.30
N GLN A 60 38.37 28.99 16.75
CA GLN A 60 36.97 28.55 16.81
C GLN A 60 36.46 28.34 18.26
N PRO A 61 37.25 27.76 19.20
CA PRO A 61 36.78 27.55 20.57
C PRO A 61 36.48 28.87 21.32
N ASP A 62 37.35 29.87 21.19
CA ASP A 62 37.17 31.16 21.87
C ASP A 62 36.02 31.98 21.25
N ALA A 63 35.87 31.93 19.92
CA ALA A 63 34.75 32.55 19.22
C ALA A 63 33.40 31.91 19.60
N LEU A 64 33.38 30.59 19.79
CA LEU A 64 32.20 29.85 20.25
C LEU A 64 31.83 30.22 21.70
N VAL A 65 32.82 30.35 22.59
CA VAL A 65 32.60 30.80 23.97
C VAL A 65 32.08 32.24 24.03
N ALA A 66 32.57 33.13 23.17
CA ALA A 66 32.06 34.50 23.06
C ALA A 66 30.61 34.56 22.55
N ALA A 67 30.26 33.75 21.54
CA ALA A 67 28.91 33.64 21.00
C ALA A 67 27.89 33.08 22.02
N LEU A 68 28.33 32.14 22.87
CA LEU A 68 27.53 31.60 23.96
C LEU A 68 27.29 32.62 25.09
N ARG A 69 28.28 33.47 25.41
CA ARG A 69 28.16 34.55 26.40
C ARG A 69 27.19 35.65 25.96
N ASN A 70 27.29 36.12 24.72
CA ASN A 70 26.39 37.16 24.20
C ASN A 70 24.92 36.69 24.15
N ASN A 71 24.67 35.40 23.94
CA ASN A 71 23.32 34.84 23.95
C ASN A 71 22.77 34.57 25.35
N THR A 72 23.62 34.40 26.37
CA THR A 72 23.17 34.26 27.76
C THR A 72 22.63 35.58 28.32
N ASP A 73 23.15 36.72 27.87
CA ASP A 73 22.63 38.05 28.21
C ASP A 73 21.25 38.36 27.58
N LEU A 74 20.91 37.75 26.45
CA LEU A 74 19.56 37.81 25.87
C LEU A 74 18.52 37.04 26.70
N LEU A 75 18.96 36.07 27.52
CA LEU A 75 18.10 35.18 28.31
C LEU A 75 17.92 35.62 29.78
N SER A 76 18.75 36.55 30.27
CA SER A 76 18.67 37.11 31.63
C SER A 76 17.59 38.19 31.77
N ASN A 77 17.12 38.79 30.66
CA ASN A 77 16.20 39.93 30.67
C ASN A 77 14.69 39.63 30.73
N LYS A 78 14.25 38.40 31.05
CA LYS A 78 12.83 38.13 31.40
C LYS A 78 12.70 37.29 32.68
N ARG A 79 12.27 37.96 33.75
CA ARG A 79 11.82 37.39 35.02
C ARG A 79 10.62 36.46 34.80
N THR A 80 10.76 35.19 35.14
CA THR A 80 9.63 34.34 35.57
C THR A 80 10.10 33.39 36.66
N SER A 81 9.48 33.54 37.83
CA SER A 81 9.68 32.81 39.06
C SER A 81 9.08 31.40 38.99
N ARG A 82 9.92 30.37 39.14
CA ARG A 82 9.69 29.08 39.81
C ARG A 82 10.88 28.17 39.48
N SER A 83 11.86 28.17 40.37
CA SER A 83 13.05 27.32 40.30
C SER A 83 12.80 26.01 41.04
N SER A 84 12.55 24.92 40.31
CA SER A 84 12.88 23.57 40.80
C SER A 84 14.28 23.23 40.29
N LYS A 85 15.17 23.00 41.24
CA LYS A 85 16.58 22.58 41.17
C LYS A 85 17.02 21.98 39.82
N LEU A 86 17.75 22.74 39.01
CA LEU A 86 18.79 22.20 38.14
C LEU A 86 20.13 22.32 38.89
N PRO A 87 20.96 21.27 38.98
CA PRO A 87 22.31 21.41 39.49
C PRO A 87 23.13 22.36 38.60
N ASN A 88 24.15 22.96 39.20
CA ASN A 88 24.96 24.06 38.69
C ASN A 88 25.71 23.72 37.38
N LEU A 89 25.04 23.80 36.23
CA LEU A 89 25.54 23.48 34.89
C LEU A 89 26.94 24.07 34.56
N PRO A 90 27.29 25.31 34.97
CA PRO A 90 28.63 25.86 34.75
C PRO A 90 29.75 25.04 35.40
N SER A 91 29.49 24.45 36.57
CA SER A 91 30.47 23.60 37.26
C SER A 91 30.64 22.22 36.62
N VAL A 92 29.58 21.71 35.99
CA VAL A 92 29.58 20.43 35.26
C VAL A 92 30.31 20.58 33.93
N LEU A 93 30.02 21.64 33.16
CA LEU A 93 30.74 21.98 31.93
C LEU A 93 32.23 22.23 32.20
N ALA A 94 32.58 22.89 33.31
CA ALA A 94 33.98 23.06 33.72
C ALA A 94 34.69 21.74 34.07
N ARG A 95 33.95 20.72 34.51
CA ARG A 95 34.48 19.39 34.83
C ARG A 95 34.64 18.53 33.57
N ILE A 96 33.67 18.58 32.66
CA ILE A 96 33.71 17.91 31.35
C ILE A 96 34.82 18.50 30.47
N ASN A 97 35.01 19.82 30.48
CA ASN A 97 36.08 20.48 29.73
C ASN A 97 37.52 20.13 30.20
N ARG A 98 37.67 19.45 31.33
CA ARG A 98 38.97 18.94 31.81
C ARG A 98 39.26 17.52 31.31
N LEU A 99 38.30 16.85 30.67
CA LEU A 99 38.49 15.52 30.10
C LEU A 99 39.15 15.61 28.71
N PRO A 100 39.83 14.54 28.27
CA PRO A 100 40.25 14.37 26.88
C PRO A 100 39.06 14.52 25.92
N GLU A 101 39.28 15.11 24.74
CA GLU A 101 38.21 15.47 23.79
C GLU A 101 37.28 14.29 23.43
N GLN A 102 37.85 13.09 23.32
CA GLN A 102 37.14 11.84 23.01
C GLN A 102 36.18 11.37 24.13
N GLU A 103 36.41 11.79 25.38
CA GLU A 103 35.63 11.34 26.55
C GLU A 103 34.52 12.32 26.95
N ARG A 104 34.55 13.55 26.43
CA ARG A 104 33.62 14.62 26.81
C ARG A 104 32.18 14.31 26.45
N VAL A 105 31.97 13.65 25.32
CA VAL A 105 30.65 13.27 24.82
C VAL A 105 30.04 12.17 25.68
N SER A 106 30.81 11.16 26.05
CA SER A 106 30.35 10.10 26.97
C SER A 106 30.03 10.67 28.35
N ALA A 107 30.92 11.49 28.91
CA ALA A 107 30.71 12.09 30.23
C ALA A 107 29.49 13.03 30.29
N LEU A 108 29.17 13.72 29.19
CA LEU A 108 27.96 14.53 29.09
C LEU A 108 26.72 13.65 28.93
N TYR A 109 26.80 12.57 28.16
CA TYR A 109 25.73 11.60 27.97
C TYR A 109 25.39 10.87 29.28
N ASP A 110 26.40 10.41 30.02
CA ASP A 110 26.25 9.75 31.32
C ASP A 110 25.62 10.70 32.34
N TYR A 111 26.05 11.96 32.37
CA TYR A 111 25.45 12.98 33.23
C TYR A 111 23.96 13.24 32.91
N LEU A 112 23.58 13.26 31.63
CA LEU A 112 22.18 13.46 31.20
C LEU A 112 21.31 12.23 31.51
N LYS A 113 21.88 11.02 31.41
CA LYS A 113 21.25 9.75 31.76
C LYS A 113 21.03 9.66 33.27
N GLU A 114 22.05 9.95 34.08
CA GLU A 114 21.97 9.96 35.55
C GLU A 114 20.93 10.94 36.09
N ASN A 115 20.72 12.07 35.41
CA ASN A 115 19.79 13.11 35.86
C ASN A 115 18.38 13.03 35.24
N LYS A 116 18.05 11.92 34.54
CA LYS A 116 16.72 11.62 33.97
C LYS A 116 16.15 12.75 33.06
N ILE A 117 17.00 13.54 32.40
CA ILE A 117 16.56 14.72 31.61
C ILE A 117 16.03 14.34 30.20
N HIS A 118 16.22 13.09 29.76
CA HIS A 118 15.79 12.61 28.43
C HIS A 118 14.31 12.16 28.32
N LYS A 119 13.60 11.90 29.42
CA LYS A 119 12.29 11.17 29.43
C LYS A 119 11.04 12.05 29.64
N ALA A 120 10.93 13.21 29.00
CA ALA A 120 9.80 14.13 29.23
C ALA A 120 8.76 14.24 28.08
N ALA A 121 8.71 13.31 27.12
CA ALA A 121 7.81 13.43 25.96
C ALA A 121 6.98 12.18 25.60
N GLY A 122 6.87 11.17 26.46
CA GLY A 122 5.84 10.13 26.33
C GLY A 122 4.62 10.52 27.15
N ARG A 123 3.50 10.89 26.51
CA ARG A 123 2.22 11.02 27.24
C ARG A 123 1.62 9.63 27.38
N SER A 124 1.47 9.15 28.62
CA SER A 124 0.68 7.96 28.91
C SER A 124 -0.77 8.12 28.44
N LEU A 125 -1.39 7.00 28.05
CA LEU A 125 -2.83 6.93 27.86
C LEU A 125 -3.47 6.69 29.24
N PRO A 126 -4.10 7.68 29.88
CA PRO A 126 -4.87 7.42 31.09
C PRO A 126 -5.97 6.36 30.80
N LYS A 127 -6.37 5.55 31.80
CA LYS A 127 -7.44 4.51 31.69
C LYS A 127 -8.70 5.00 30.92
N ALA A 128 -9.02 6.29 30.98
CA ALA A 128 -10.13 6.91 30.23
C ALA A 128 -9.94 6.97 28.69
N ASN A 129 -8.71 6.95 28.20
CA ASN A 129 -8.38 6.89 26.77
C ASN A 129 -8.30 5.44 26.25
N ALA A 130 -7.88 4.48 27.09
CA ALA A 130 -7.92 3.05 26.75
C ALA A 130 -9.35 2.57 26.43
N ALA A 131 -10.32 2.97 27.26
CA ALA A 131 -11.74 2.69 27.03
C ALA A 131 -12.30 3.32 25.74
N LYS A 132 -11.75 4.46 25.30
CA LYS A 132 -12.12 5.11 24.03
C LYS A 132 -11.46 4.47 22.80
N ALA A 133 -10.46 3.62 23.02
CA ALA A 133 -9.74 2.87 22.00
C ALA A 133 -10.21 1.41 21.90
N GLY A 134 -11.26 1.02 22.62
CA GLY A 134 -11.76 -0.36 22.62
C GLY A 134 -10.87 -1.37 23.39
N ILE A 135 -9.79 -0.90 24.03
CA ILE A 135 -8.92 -1.76 24.84
C ILE A 135 -9.62 -2.07 26.16
N ARG A 136 -9.69 -3.34 26.53
CA ARG A 136 -10.21 -3.73 27.85
C ARG A 136 -9.21 -3.34 28.92
N SER A 137 -9.69 -2.74 29.99
CA SER A 137 -8.87 -2.52 31.18
C SER A 137 -8.94 -3.71 32.12
N GLU A 138 -7.88 -3.95 32.87
CA GLU A 138 -7.91 -4.77 34.07
C GLU A 138 -9.04 -4.29 35.01
N SER A 139 -9.52 -5.18 35.87
CA SER A 139 -10.52 -4.86 36.88
C SER A 139 -9.98 -5.18 38.26
N GLU A 140 -9.75 -4.13 39.04
CA GLU A 140 -9.40 -4.26 40.46
C GLU A 140 -10.60 -4.65 41.32
N PRO A 141 -10.42 -5.41 42.41
CA PRO A 141 -9.16 -6.05 42.86
C PRO A 141 -8.84 -7.33 42.08
N ASN A 142 -7.56 -7.57 41.75
CA ASN A 142 -7.08 -8.76 41.02
C ASN A 142 -5.79 -9.38 41.62
N GLU A 143 -5.54 -9.19 42.92
CA GLU A 143 -4.24 -9.46 43.57
C GLU A 143 -3.97 -10.94 43.90
N SER A 144 -4.80 -11.85 43.39
CA SER A 144 -4.66 -13.28 43.62
C SER A 144 -5.30 -14.12 42.52
N SER A 145 -4.92 -15.39 42.41
CA SER A 145 -5.57 -16.34 41.49
C SER A 145 -7.09 -16.48 41.72
N ALA A 146 -7.59 -16.22 42.94
CA ALA A 146 -9.02 -16.27 43.25
C ALA A 146 -9.81 -15.04 42.74
N THR A 147 -9.11 -13.92 42.50
CA THR A 147 -9.67 -12.66 42.00
C THR A 147 -9.21 -12.33 40.57
N ALA A 148 -8.53 -13.27 39.92
CA ALA A 148 -7.93 -13.08 38.61
C ALA A 148 -8.93 -12.60 37.56
N ASN A 149 -8.51 -11.64 36.75
CA ASN A 149 -9.29 -11.16 35.61
C ASN A 149 -9.37 -12.26 34.53
N ILE A 150 -10.57 -12.55 34.03
CA ILE A 150 -10.76 -13.55 32.97
C ILE A 150 -10.42 -12.92 31.62
N ILE A 151 -9.49 -13.55 30.90
CA ILE A 151 -8.96 -13.06 29.62
C ILE A 151 -9.13 -14.11 28.53
N SER A 152 -9.30 -13.65 27.29
CA SER A 152 -9.39 -14.52 26.11
C SER A 152 -8.11 -14.42 25.28
N THR A 153 -7.89 -15.41 24.41
CA THR A 153 -6.80 -15.38 23.44
C THR A 153 -7.05 -14.28 22.39
N ASN A 154 -5.97 -13.66 21.93
CA ASN A 154 -5.91 -12.50 21.04
C ASN A 154 -6.64 -11.25 21.56
N GLN A 155 -6.73 -11.10 22.88
CA GLN A 155 -7.25 -9.90 23.52
C GLN A 155 -6.09 -9.06 24.09
N LEU A 156 -6.13 -7.75 23.84
CA LEU A 156 -5.23 -6.80 24.48
C LEU A 156 -5.86 -6.24 25.75
N ILE A 157 -5.07 -6.18 26.83
CA ILE A 157 -5.52 -5.74 28.15
C ILE A 157 -4.60 -4.65 28.67
N ALA A 158 -5.17 -3.48 28.93
CA ALA A 158 -4.46 -2.39 29.57
C ALA A 158 -4.52 -2.54 31.09
N GLY A 159 -3.37 -2.51 31.73
CA GLY A 159 -3.24 -2.55 33.18
C GLY A 159 -2.27 -1.52 33.73
N ARG A 160 -2.18 -1.44 35.06
CA ARG A 160 -1.27 -0.51 35.73
C ARG A 160 -0.82 -1.04 37.09
N ALA A 161 0.46 -1.41 37.17
CA ALA A 161 1.14 -1.63 38.44
C ALA A 161 1.26 -0.31 39.23
N SER A 162 0.47 -0.20 40.28
CA SER A 162 0.26 1.02 41.06
C SER A 162 1.11 1.07 42.34
N SER A 163 1.64 -0.07 42.78
CA SER A 163 2.56 -0.18 43.93
C SER A 163 3.52 -1.36 43.77
N GLY A 164 4.65 -1.37 44.49
CA GLY A 164 5.60 -2.50 44.44
C GLY A 164 5.07 -3.80 45.06
N THR A 165 3.85 -3.77 45.62
CA THR A 165 3.13 -4.95 46.12
C THR A 165 1.93 -5.30 45.25
N ASP A 166 1.73 -4.57 44.16
CA ASP A 166 0.63 -4.78 43.23
C ASP A 166 0.91 -6.01 42.37
N GLN A 167 -0.05 -6.92 42.33
CA GLN A 167 0.07 -8.17 41.59
C GLN A 167 -1.15 -8.33 40.70
N ASP A 168 -0.97 -8.22 39.40
CA ASP A 168 -2.09 -8.36 38.49
C ASP A 168 -2.23 -9.83 38.07
N TRP A 169 -3.32 -10.47 38.51
CA TRP A 169 -3.61 -11.86 38.12
C TRP A 169 -4.63 -11.92 36.99
N PHE A 170 -4.32 -12.76 36.00
CA PHE A 170 -5.16 -13.06 34.86
C PHE A 170 -5.39 -14.57 34.74
N THR A 171 -6.53 -14.96 34.20
CA THR A 171 -6.87 -16.37 33.97
C THR A 171 -7.46 -16.61 32.59
N PHE A 172 -7.09 -17.72 31.96
CA PHE A 172 -7.52 -18.12 30.63
C PHE A 172 -7.63 -19.64 30.52
N THR A 173 -8.33 -20.13 29.49
CA THR A 173 -8.43 -21.56 29.20
C THR A 173 -7.66 -21.93 27.94
N ALA A 174 -6.95 -23.05 27.98
CA ALA A 174 -6.21 -23.58 26.82
C ALA A 174 -6.19 -25.12 26.83
N ASN A 175 -5.78 -25.71 25.72
CA ASN A 175 -5.72 -27.16 25.55
C ASN A 175 -4.31 -27.70 25.80
N ALA A 176 -4.23 -29.00 26.13
CA ALA A 176 -2.95 -29.70 26.18
C ALA A 176 -2.22 -29.61 24.84
N GLY A 177 -0.93 -29.30 24.89
CA GLY A 177 -0.04 -29.15 23.76
C GLY A 177 -0.04 -27.76 23.13
N ASP A 178 -0.99 -26.88 23.46
CA ASP A 178 -1.02 -25.50 22.95
C ASP A 178 0.27 -24.76 23.36
N ILE A 179 0.88 -24.03 22.42
CA ILE A 179 2.00 -23.13 22.67
C ILE A 179 1.42 -21.75 22.95
N LEU A 180 1.59 -21.30 24.19
CA LEU A 180 1.23 -19.97 24.67
C LEU A 180 2.31 -18.96 24.29
N ASP A 181 1.90 -17.80 23.77
CA ASP A 181 2.69 -16.58 23.63
C ASP A 181 2.00 -15.46 24.42
N ALA A 182 2.48 -15.19 25.63
CA ALA A 182 2.04 -14.07 26.46
C ALA A 182 3.12 -13.00 26.44
N PHE A 183 2.76 -11.77 26.10
CA PHE A 183 3.72 -10.68 25.95
C PHE A 183 3.16 -9.39 26.52
N VAL A 184 4.00 -8.67 27.27
CA VAL A 184 3.69 -7.34 27.79
C VAL A 184 4.34 -6.30 26.90
N PHE A 185 3.57 -5.31 26.50
CA PHE A 185 4.04 -4.09 25.84
C PHE A 185 4.05 -2.99 26.89
N ALA A 186 5.20 -2.39 27.16
CA ALA A 186 5.30 -1.24 28.05
C ALA A 186 6.35 -0.25 27.54
N GLU A 187 7.51 -0.75 27.10
CA GLU A 187 8.54 0.11 26.54
C GLU A 187 8.07 0.84 25.28
N GLU A 188 7.29 0.18 24.42
CA GLU A 188 7.04 0.67 23.06
C GLU A 188 6.24 1.96 23.01
N PHE A 189 5.40 2.21 24.01
CA PHE A 189 4.69 3.48 24.16
C PHE A 189 5.26 4.34 25.29
N GLY A 190 6.48 4.03 25.74
CA GLY A 190 7.28 4.85 26.65
C GLY A 190 6.87 4.75 28.12
N SER A 191 6.28 3.63 28.53
CA SER A 191 6.01 3.37 29.94
C SER A 191 7.30 3.20 30.74
N THR A 192 7.19 3.39 32.05
CA THR A 192 8.26 3.09 33.02
C THR A 192 8.11 1.71 33.63
N PHE A 193 7.05 0.98 33.28
CA PHE A 193 6.82 -0.37 33.76
C PHE A 193 7.98 -1.28 33.37
N ASP A 194 8.41 -2.09 34.32
CA ASP A 194 9.48 -3.08 34.18
C ASP A 194 9.00 -4.31 34.94
N GLY A 195 8.57 -5.32 34.18
CA GLY A 195 7.64 -6.32 34.66
C GLY A 195 8.26 -7.70 34.80
N TYR A 196 7.84 -8.44 35.81
CA TYR A 196 8.10 -9.88 35.93
C TYR A 196 6.80 -10.65 35.74
N MET A 197 6.76 -11.55 34.76
CA MET A 197 5.59 -12.35 34.43
C MET A 197 5.80 -13.81 34.77
N VAL A 198 4.81 -14.42 35.42
CA VAL A 198 4.81 -15.83 35.82
C VAL A 198 3.58 -16.54 35.28
N LEU A 199 3.78 -17.68 34.63
CA LEU A 199 2.73 -18.60 34.22
C LEU A 199 2.57 -19.72 35.24
N TYR A 200 1.33 -19.94 35.68
CA TYR A 200 0.95 -21.00 36.60
C TYR A 200 0.01 -22.01 35.95
N ALA A 201 0.11 -23.27 36.39
CA ALA A 201 -0.81 -24.35 36.05
C ALA A 201 -2.22 -24.12 36.64
N SER A 202 -3.14 -25.05 36.36
CA SER A 202 -4.55 -24.97 36.77
C SER A 202 -4.80 -24.93 38.28
N ASP A 203 -3.82 -25.30 39.10
CA ASP A 203 -3.90 -25.20 40.55
C ASP A 203 -3.62 -23.78 41.08
N GLY A 204 -3.20 -22.85 40.21
CA GLY A 204 -2.85 -21.47 40.54
C GLY A 204 -1.63 -21.34 41.46
N ARG A 205 -0.78 -22.38 41.53
CA ARG A 205 0.38 -22.44 42.43
C ARG A 205 1.62 -23.00 41.78
N THR A 206 1.47 -24.01 40.92
CA THR A 206 2.58 -24.64 40.22
C THR A 206 3.07 -23.72 39.11
N VAL A 207 4.29 -23.19 39.24
CA VAL A 207 4.95 -22.36 38.22
C VAL A 207 5.35 -23.24 37.04
N LEU A 208 5.00 -22.81 35.84
CA LEU A 208 5.35 -23.46 34.57
C LEU A 208 6.46 -22.73 33.82
N ALA A 209 6.42 -21.40 33.84
CA ALA A 209 7.42 -20.54 33.22
C ALA A 209 7.39 -19.16 33.89
N ALA A 210 8.49 -18.42 33.80
CA ALA A 210 8.56 -17.02 34.20
C ALA A 210 9.61 -16.28 33.37
N ASN A 211 9.43 -14.97 33.21
CA ASN A 211 10.37 -14.11 32.52
C ASN A 211 10.21 -12.64 32.97
N ASP A 212 11.32 -11.94 33.16
CA ASP A 212 11.43 -10.50 33.46
C ASP A 212 11.85 -9.65 32.26
N ASP A 213 12.72 -10.13 31.37
CA ASP A 213 13.34 -9.28 30.35
C ASP A 213 13.52 -9.97 28.99
N TYR A 214 12.45 -9.99 28.19
CA TYR A 214 12.54 -10.46 26.80
C TYR A 214 13.03 -9.36 25.85
N GLU A 215 12.26 -8.27 25.74
CA GLU A 215 12.67 -7.08 24.98
C GLU A 215 12.98 -5.94 25.96
N LEU A 216 14.25 -5.83 26.36
CA LEU A 216 14.76 -4.90 27.37
C LEU A 216 14.16 -5.02 28.78
N ARG A 217 12.86 -4.74 28.93
CA ARG A 217 12.10 -4.70 30.21
C ARG A 217 10.73 -5.34 30.11
N ASP A 218 10.35 -5.71 28.89
CA ASP A 218 9.02 -6.18 28.57
C ASP A 218 9.01 -7.71 28.69
N PRO A 219 8.31 -8.28 29.69
CA PRO A 219 8.35 -9.71 29.91
C PRO A 219 7.53 -10.48 28.86
N ARG A 220 8.07 -11.62 28.43
CA ARG A 220 7.40 -12.56 27.53
C ARG A 220 7.45 -13.98 28.07
N VAL A 221 6.32 -14.66 28.12
CA VAL A 221 6.26 -16.09 28.44
C VAL A 221 5.82 -16.85 27.21
N LEU A 222 6.72 -17.68 26.71
CA LEU A 222 6.51 -18.58 25.58
C LEU A 222 6.61 -20.02 26.10
N HIS A 223 5.51 -20.78 26.11
CA HIS A 223 5.48 -22.08 26.80
C HIS A 223 4.49 -23.08 26.21
N LYS A 224 4.88 -24.35 26.13
CA LYS A 224 4.00 -25.45 25.72
C LYS A 224 3.19 -25.97 26.90
N LEU A 225 1.87 -25.86 26.82
CA LEU A 225 0.97 -26.16 27.92
C LEU A 225 0.78 -27.67 28.09
N PRO A 226 1.00 -28.24 29.29
CA PRO A 226 1.03 -29.69 29.47
C PRO A 226 -0.37 -30.33 29.51
N ASN A 227 -1.40 -29.61 29.95
CA ASN A 227 -2.74 -30.15 30.18
C ASN A 227 -3.84 -29.23 29.61
N SER A 228 -5.01 -29.79 29.30
CA SER A 228 -6.19 -28.96 28.99
C SER A 228 -6.77 -28.43 30.29
N GLY A 229 -7.04 -27.13 30.37
CA GLY A 229 -7.61 -26.55 31.57
C GLY A 229 -7.47 -25.04 31.67
N ILE A 230 -7.65 -24.55 32.89
CA ILE A 230 -7.46 -23.16 33.26
C ILE A 230 -5.98 -22.93 33.55
N TYR A 231 -5.45 -21.77 33.21
CA TYR A 231 -4.11 -21.32 33.53
C TYR A 231 -4.18 -19.93 34.16
N TYR A 232 -3.11 -19.51 34.84
CA TYR A 232 -3.01 -18.18 35.42
C TYR A 232 -1.72 -17.49 35.00
N LEU A 233 -1.82 -16.20 34.69
CA LEU A 233 -0.66 -15.31 34.56
C LEU A 233 -0.68 -14.36 35.74
N GLN A 234 0.48 -14.16 36.34
CA GLN A 234 0.72 -13.11 37.32
C GLN A 234 1.72 -12.13 36.72
N LEU A 235 1.42 -10.86 36.83
CA LEU A 235 2.34 -9.78 36.49
C LEU A 235 2.65 -8.95 37.73
N THR A 236 3.91 -8.57 37.92
CA THR A 236 4.35 -7.76 39.06
C THR A 236 5.44 -6.81 38.60
N ALA A 237 5.47 -5.59 39.12
CA ALA A 237 6.59 -4.68 38.89
C ALA A 237 7.85 -5.19 39.60
N PHE A 238 9.00 -5.14 38.94
CA PHE A 238 10.26 -5.66 39.48
C PHE A 238 10.65 -4.98 40.82
N ASP A 239 10.42 -3.68 40.93
CA ASP A 239 10.59 -2.90 42.15
C ASP A 239 9.65 -1.68 42.23
N ALA A 240 9.81 -0.86 43.28
CA ALA A 240 8.99 0.33 43.50
C ALA A 240 9.27 1.48 42.52
N GLU A 241 10.37 1.45 41.76
CA GLU A 241 10.69 2.40 40.69
C GLU A 241 10.24 1.90 39.30
N ALA A 242 9.91 0.62 39.18
CA ALA A 242 9.43 -0.10 38.00
C ALA A 242 7.90 -0.04 37.79
N LEU A 243 7.21 0.88 38.46
CA LEU A 243 5.75 1.04 38.35
C LEU A 243 5.39 1.73 37.03
N GLY A 244 4.23 1.40 36.48
CA GLY A 244 3.79 1.99 35.22
C GLY A 244 2.55 1.34 34.63
N ASP A 245 2.11 1.90 33.52
CA ASP A 245 1.04 1.33 32.69
C ASP A 245 1.63 0.24 31.79
N TYR A 246 0.88 -0.82 31.50
CA TYR A 246 1.31 -1.88 30.60
C TYR A 246 0.14 -2.36 29.74
N GLU A 247 0.44 -3.05 28.64
CA GLU A 247 -0.56 -3.73 27.84
C GLU A 247 -0.18 -5.20 27.66
N LEU A 248 -1.01 -6.11 28.17
CA LEU A 248 -0.82 -7.56 28.07
C LEU A 248 -1.53 -8.10 26.83
N SER A 249 -0.82 -8.87 26.02
CA SER A 249 -1.36 -9.69 24.94
C SER A 249 -1.14 -11.17 25.23
N LEU A 250 -2.12 -11.99 24.85
CA LEU A 250 -2.07 -13.44 24.99
C LEU A 250 -2.52 -14.12 23.71
N SER A 251 -1.70 -14.99 23.13
CA SER A 251 -2.00 -15.73 21.91
C SER A 251 -1.66 -17.21 22.05
N ILE A 252 -2.45 -18.09 21.41
CA ILE A 252 -2.12 -19.51 21.25
C ILE A 252 -1.61 -19.72 19.83
N LEU A 253 -0.34 -20.13 19.70
CA LEU A 253 0.36 -20.27 18.42
C LEU A 253 -0.02 -21.54 17.64
N GLY A 254 -0.36 -22.61 18.36
CA GLY A 254 -0.64 -23.93 17.80
C GLY A 254 -0.12 -25.01 18.74
N ASN A 255 -0.23 -26.28 18.37
CA ASN A 255 0.14 -27.41 19.23
C ASN A 255 0.96 -28.50 18.52
N SER A 256 1.65 -28.12 17.44
CA SER A 256 2.42 -29.09 16.64
C SER A 256 3.69 -29.52 17.36
N GLN A 257 4.28 -30.59 16.85
CA GLN A 257 5.58 -31.12 17.27
C GLN A 257 6.48 -31.17 16.05
N GLU A 258 7.77 -30.95 16.25
CA GLU A 258 8.77 -31.35 15.28
C GLU A 258 8.88 -32.88 15.21
N SER A 259 9.50 -33.38 14.14
CA SER A 259 9.78 -34.80 13.98
C SER A 259 11.18 -35.02 13.42
N GLU A 260 12.12 -35.40 14.28
CA GLU A 260 13.47 -35.79 13.85
C GLU A 260 13.54 -37.18 13.18
N PRO A 261 14.48 -37.42 12.23
CA PRO A 261 15.41 -36.44 11.65
C PRO A 261 14.71 -35.55 10.62
N ASN A 262 14.86 -34.22 10.70
CA ASN A 262 14.26 -33.29 9.71
C ASN A 262 15.29 -32.43 8.94
N ASN A 263 16.53 -32.91 8.88
CA ASN A 263 17.73 -32.27 8.33
C ASN A 263 17.75 -31.92 6.82
N GLY A 264 16.64 -32.11 6.11
CA GLY A 264 16.54 -31.84 4.68
C GLY A 264 15.11 -31.85 4.15
N ILE A 265 14.91 -31.29 2.96
CA ILE A 265 13.60 -31.17 2.30
C ILE A 265 12.83 -32.50 2.24
N GLY A 266 13.52 -33.62 1.96
CA GLY A 266 12.90 -34.95 1.87
C GLY A 266 12.49 -35.57 3.21
N THR A 267 12.97 -35.01 4.32
CA THR A 267 12.70 -35.46 5.69
C THR A 267 11.98 -34.38 6.51
N ALA A 268 11.53 -33.30 5.87
CA ALA A 268 10.93 -32.17 6.54
C ALA A 268 9.73 -32.56 7.42
N SER A 269 9.62 -31.93 8.59
CA SER A 269 8.46 -32.03 9.48
C SER A 269 7.21 -31.52 8.74
N ILE A 270 6.24 -32.41 8.46
CA ILE A 270 5.08 -32.09 7.62
C ILE A 270 3.97 -31.44 8.45
N SER A 271 3.48 -30.29 7.97
CA SER A 271 2.27 -29.64 8.45
C SER A 271 1.18 -29.57 7.38
N ASN A 272 -0.01 -30.07 7.72
CA ASN A 272 -1.19 -30.07 6.84
C ASN A 272 -2.25 -29.02 7.23
N ALA A 273 -2.03 -28.20 8.26
CA ALA A 273 -3.01 -27.24 8.74
C ALA A 273 -2.37 -25.96 9.34
N LEU A 274 -3.05 -24.82 9.17
CA LEU A 274 -2.71 -23.54 9.78
C LEU A 274 -3.78 -23.15 10.82
N PRO A 275 -3.43 -22.47 11.93
CA PRO A 275 -2.08 -22.05 12.30
C PRO A 275 -1.19 -23.24 12.69
N TYR A 276 0.09 -23.14 12.39
CA TYR A 276 1.11 -24.13 12.73
C TYR A 276 2.09 -23.49 13.71
N ALA A 277 2.43 -24.20 14.78
CA ALA A 277 3.55 -23.82 15.62
C ALA A 277 4.19 -25.04 16.27
N ALA A 278 5.52 -25.06 16.27
CA ALA A 278 6.33 -26.12 16.86
C ALA A 278 7.50 -25.49 17.64
N ILE A 279 7.91 -26.17 18.71
CA ILE A 279 9.19 -25.93 19.36
C ILE A 279 10.17 -26.89 18.69
N GLY A 280 11.33 -26.38 18.31
CA GLY A 280 12.44 -27.21 17.88
C GLY A 280 13.74 -26.88 18.57
N GLU A 281 14.76 -27.71 18.34
CA GLU A 281 16.06 -27.62 18.99
C GLU A 281 17.18 -27.81 17.96
N ILE A 282 18.09 -26.84 17.90
CA ILE A 282 19.33 -26.98 17.13
C ILE A 282 20.35 -27.66 18.04
N ASP A 283 20.62 -28.94 17.80
CA ASP A 283 21.42 -29.79 18.70
C ASP A 283 22.95 -29.66 18.48
N GLN A 284 23.42 -29.30 17.27
CA GLN A 284 24.83 -29.26 16.88
C GLN A 284 25.17 -28.16 15.84
N THR A 285 26.46 -27.87 15.63
CA THR A 285 26.91 -27.05 14.48
C THR A 285 26.57 -27.76 13.17
N ASN A 286 25.74 -27.11 12.33
CA ASN A 286 25.17 -27.60 11.06
C ASN A 286 23.90 -28.47 11.16
N ASP A 287 23.13 -28.37 12.24
CA ASP A 287 21.73 -28.83 12.20
C ASP A 287 20.88 -27.89 11.34
N ASN A 288 19.99 -28.45 10.53
CA ASN A 288 19.12 -27.67 9.65
C ASN A 288 17.71 -28.23 9.67
N ASP A 289 16.80 -27.56 10.36
CA ASP A 289 15.50 -28.14 10.55
C ASP A 289 14.55 -27.69 9.45
N PHE A 290 14.07 -28.65 8.66
CA PHE A 290 13.13 -28.38 7.59
C PHE A 290 11.70 -28.68 8.01
N TYR A 291 10.81 -27.77 7.65
CA TYR A 291 9.37 -27.86 7.83
C TYR A 291 8.67 -27.73 6.48
N ALA A 292 7.68 -28.58 6.21
CA ALA A 292 6.87 -28.48 4.99
C ALA A 292 5.49 -27.92 5.32
N ILE A 293 5.10 -26.83 4.67
CA ILE A 293 3.76 -26.23 4.78
C ILE A 293 3.03 -26.25 3.44
N THR A 294 1.71 -26.45 3.48
CA THR A 294 0.85 -26.28 2.30
C THR A 294 0.08 -24.97 2.41
N VAL A 295 0.27 -24.08 1.43
CA VAL A 295 -0.41 -22.79 1.37
C VAL A 295 -1.45 -22.82 0.24
N ALA A 296 -2.68 -22.40 0.53
CA ALA A 296 -3.74 -22.34 -0.47
C ALA A 296 -3.49 -21.23 -1.51
N PRO A 297 -4.02 -21.35 -2.74
CA PRO A 297 -3.80 -20.36 -3.79
C PRO A 297 -4.32 -18.98 -3.39
N GLY A 298 -3.47 -17.96 -3.56
CA GLY A 298 -3.79 -16.56 -3.22
C GLY A 298 -3.60 -16.22 -1.75
N ASP A 299 -3.48 -17.21 -0.86
CA ASP A 299 -3.25 -16.96 0.56
C ASP A 299 -1.86 -16.39 0.82
N VAL A 300 -1.80 -15.54 1.85
CA VAL A 300 -0.57 -15.01 2.40
C VAL A 300 -0.38 -15.61 3.79
N VAL A 301 0.82 -16.08 4.08
CA VAL A 301 1.21 -16.57 5.41
C VAL A 301 2.36 -15.74 5.95
N GLY A 302 2.32 -15.50 7.26
CA GLY A 302 3.41 -14.95 8.04
C GLY A 302 4.11 -16.10 8.76
N ILE A 303 5.43 -16.12 8.70
CA ILE A 303 6.30 -17.13 9.29
C ILE A 303 7.25 -16.41 10.24
N ARG A 304 7.34 -16.90 11.46
CA ARG A 304 8.27 -16.38 12.46
C ARG A 304 9.08 -17.51 13.08
N LEU A 305 10.36 -17.22 13.26
CA LEU A 305 11.35 -18.07 13.88
C LEU A 305 11.98 -17.29 15.03
N GLU A 306 11.77 -17.75 16.26
CA GLU A 306 12.17 -17.03 17.48
C GLU A 306 12.96 -17.94 18.41
N SER A 307 14.00 -17.44 19.05
CA SER A 307 14.65 -18.19 20.14
C SER A 307 13.74 -18.27 21.38
N VAL A 308 13.78 -19.41 22.08
CA VAL A 308 13.00 -19.65 23.32
C VAL A 308 13.77 -19.23 24.58
N THR A 309 15.10 -19.09 24.52
CA THR A 309 15.95 -18.91 25.71
C THR A 309 16.36 -17.46 25.93
N GLY A 310 16.31 -16.96 27.18
CA GLY A 310 16.84 -15.63 27.56
C GLY A 310 18.37 -15.50 27.38
N ASP A 311 18.89 -14.27 27.53
CA ASP A 311 20.28 -13.75 27.53
C ASP A 311 21.35 -14.28 26.53
N ALA A 312 21.34 -15.56 26.14
CA ALA A 312 22.18 -16.16 25.10
C ALA A 312 21.27 -16.73 24.01
N GLN A 313 20.65 -15.84 23.24
CA GLN A 313 19.75 -16.20 22.14
C GLN A 313 20.57 -16.62 20.91
N PRO A 314 20.38 -17.86 20.39
CA PRO A 314 20.88 -18.20 19.07
C PRO A 314 20.36 -17.22 18.02
N ASP A 315 21.23 -16.80 17.11
CA ASP A 315 20.90 -15.91 16.01
C ASP A 315 20.18 -16.68 14.92
N MET A 316 18.84 -16.62 14.95
CA MET A 316 17.98 -17.50 14.18
C MET A 316 17.88 -17.02 12.73
N VAL A 317 18.15 -17.91 11.79
CA VAL A 317 18.04 -17.66 10.35
C VAL A 317 16.89 -18.49 9.77
N LEU A 318 15.97 -17.81 9.08
CA LEU A 318 14.83 -18.41 8.41
C LEU A 318 15.00 -18.34 6.89
N ALA A 319 15.00 -19.49 6.22
CA ALA A 319 14.96 -19.56 4.76
C ALA A 319 13.67 -20.22 4.26
N ILE A 320 13.16 -19.75 3.13
CA ILE A 320 11.97 -20.31 2.46
C ILE A 320 12.37 -20.85 1.09
N TYR A 321 11.98 -22.08 0.79
CA TYR A 321 12.19 -22.74 -0.48
C TYR A 321 10.86 -23.11 -1.15
N ASP A 322 10.85 -23.14 -2.48
CA ASP A 322 9.73 -23.66 -3.25
C ASP A 322 9.67 -25.21 -3.23
N ALA A 323 8.63 -25.77 -3.85
CA ALA A 323 8.44 -27.22 -3.93
C ALA A 323 9.57 -27.97 -4.69
N ALA A 324 10.37 -27.27 -5.50
CA ALA A 324 11.52 -27.83 -6.21
C ALA A 324 12.82 -27.71 -5.39
N GLY A 325 12.77 -27.07 -4.22
CA GLY A 325 13.94 -26.82 -3.36
C GLY A 325 14.75 -25.59 -3.77
N SER A 326 14.20 -24.70 -4.61
CA SER A 326 14.86 -23.43 -4.95
C SER A 326 14.61 -22.40 -3.86
N LEU A 327 15.65 -21.70 -3.43
CA LEU A 327 15.56 -20.63 -2.44
C LEU A 327 14.68 -19.49 -2.97
N ILE A 328 13.67 -19.10 -2.20
CA ILE A 328 12.81 -17.95 -2.47
C ILE A 328 13.36 -16.71 -1.76
N THR A 329 13.60 -16.82 -0.46
CA THR A 329 14.07 -15.73 0.37
C THR A 329 14.69 -16.26 1.65
N VAL A 330 15.57 -15.47 2.25
CA VAL A 330 16.16 -15.70 3.57
C VAL A 330 15.99 -14.44 4.39
N ASN A 331 15.85 -14.60 5.70
CA ASN A 331 15.97 -13.54 6.67
C ASN A 331 16.87 -14.05 7.80
N ASP A 332 17.85 -13.25 8.19
CA ASP A 332 18.81 -13.51 9.26
C ASP A 332 18.81 -12.43 10.34
N ASP A 333 18.02 -11.36 10.20
CA ASP A 333 17.78 -10.42 11.27
C ASP A 333 16.40 -9.74 11.16
N HIS A 334 15.71 -9.59 12.28
CA HIS A 334 14.48 -8.81 12.30
C HIS A 334 14.81 -7.43 11.75
N LEU A 335 14.25 -7.10 10.57
CA LEU A 335 14.14 -5.84 9.81
C LEU A 335 14.23 -4.51 10.64
N GLY A 336 15.26 -4.39 11.48
CA GLY A 336 15.43 -3.45 12.57
C GLY A 336 14.88 -3.74 13.96
N GLY A 337 14.55 -4.98 14.32
CA GLY A 337 14.20 -5.38 15.69
C GLY A 337 15.45 -5.63 16.53
N ARG A 338 15.27 -5.75 17.85
CA ARG A 338 16.30 -6.22 18.76
C ARG A 338 16.26 -7.75 18.80
N TYR A 339 17.39 -8.40 19.15
CA TYR A 339 17.49 -9.82 19.54
C TYR A 339 17.30 -10.91 18.45
N PHE A 340 18.03 -10.83 17.34
CA PHE A 340 18.40 -11.99 16.49
C PHE A 340 17.28 -12.98 16.02
N ASN A 341 16.02 -12.55 15.98
CA ASN A 341 14.89 -13.35 15.50
C ASN A 341 14.63 -13.12 14.01
N SER A 342 13.96 -14.07 13.35
CA SER A 342 13.69 -14.02 11.92
C SER A 342 12.20 -14.07 11.59
N GLU A 343 11.77 -13.23 10.65
CA GLU A 343 10.36 -13.14 10.22
C GLU A 343 10.21 -12.87 8.74
N LEU A 344 9.32 -13.62 8.08
CA LEU A 344 9.05 -13.51 6.66
C LEU A 344 7.57 -13.69 6.36
N SER A 345 7.14 -13.20 5.22
CA SER A 345 5.80 -13.43 4.68
C SER A 345 5.85 -13.95 3.27
N LEU A 346 4.96 -14.88 2.97
CA LEU A 346 4.93 -15.62 1.72
C LEU A 346 3.52 -15.59 1.14
N LYS A 347 3.40 -15.27 -0.15
CA LYS A 347 2.15 -15.34 -0.90
C LYS A 347 2.21 -16.47 -1.91
N ASN A 348 1.24 -17.38 -1.87
CA ASN A 348 1.12 -18.41 -2.91
C ASN A 348 0.49 -17.83 -4.19
N ARG A 349 1.28 -17.75 -5.26
CA ARG A 349 0.88 -17.23 -6.57
C ARG A 349 0.63 -18.32 -7.63
N SER A 350 0.70 -19.60 -7.28
CA SER A 350 0.69 -20.71 -8.24
C SER A 350 -0.69 -21.05 -8.83
N GLY A 351 -1.77 -20.49 -8.29
CA GLY A 351 -3.15 -20.80 -8.71
C GLY A 351 -3.68 -22.14 -8.20
N GLN A 352 -2.86 -22.89 -7.45
CA GLN A 352 -3.20 -24.16 -6.81
C GLN A 352 -2.58 -24.22 -5.41
N ASN A 353 -2.88 -25.26 -4.63
CA ASN A 353 -2.18 -25.49 -3.37
C ASN A 353 -0.69 -25.71 -3.66
N ALA A 354 0.18 -25.00 -2.96
CA ALA A 354 1.62 -25.10 -3.12
C ALA A 354 2.28 -25.50 -1.80
N VAL A 355 3.23 -26.42 -1.90
CA VAL A 355 4.10 -26.81 -0.79
C VAL A 355 5.31 -25.88 -0.77
N TYR A 356 5.66 -25.39 0.41
CA TYR A 356 6.87 -24.62 0.67
C TYR A 356 7.63 -25.26 1.81
N TYR A 357 8.96 -25.18 1.73
CA TYR A 357 9.84 -25.67 2.79
C TYR A 357 10.43 -24.49 3.55
N LEU A 358 10.32 -24.53 4.87
CA LEU A 358 10.91 -23.55 5.78
C LEU A 358 12.12 -24.21 6.42
N GLN A 359 13.25 -23.53 6.41
CA GLN A 359 14.46 -23.99 7.09
C GLN A 359 14.71 -23.07 8.29
N ALA A 360 14.82 -23.67 9.46
CA ALA A 360 15.34 -23.03 10.66
C ALA A 360 16.82 -23.42 10.84
N THR A 361 17.67 -22.43 11.08
CA THR A 361 19.09 -22.64 11.40
C THR A 361 19.61 -21.44 12.22
N THR A 362 20.91 -21.44 12.54
CA THR A 362 21.56 -20.33 13.26
C THR A 362 22.59 -19.62 12.39
N TYR A 363 22.92 -18.37 12.71
CA TYR A 363 23.89 -17.58 11.96
C TYR A 363 25.24 -18.30 11.92
N GLN A 364 25.76 -18.50 10.70
CA GLN A 364 26.96 -19.30 10.43
C GLN A 364 26.93 -20.74 10.96
N ASN A 365 25.76 -21.26 11.36
CA ASN A 365 25.56 -22.57 11.96
C ASN A 365 26.45 -22.81 13.19
N GLN A 366 26.75 -21.77 13.97
CA GLN A 366 27.70 -21.83 15.09
C GLN A 366 27.01 -22.02 16.45
N GLU A 367 25.70 -21.84 16.52
CA GLU A 367 24.96 -21.74 17.78
C GLU A 367 23.91 -22.85 17.89
N ALA A 368 23.69 -23.31 19.12
CA ALA A 368 22.74 -24.36 19.48
C ALA A 368 21.71 -23.78 20.45
N GLY A 369 20.47 -24.27 20.39
CA GLY A 369 19.41 -23.80 21.28
C GLY A 369 18.01 -24.08 20.76
N GLN A 370 17.04 -23.88 21.65
CA GLN A 370 15.63 -24.06 21.34
C GLN A 370 15.04 -22.83 20.67
N TYR A 371 14.18 -23.08 19.68
CA TYR A 371 13.48 -22.05 18.94
C TYR A 371 12.00 -22.43 18.76
N ILE A 372 11.20 -21.45 18.37
CA ILE A 372 9.81 -21.65 17.94
C ILE A 372 9.63 -21.28 16.48
N ILE A 373 9.16 -22.30 15.77
CA ILE A 373 8.39 -22.33 14.54
C ILE A 373 7.02 -21.69 14.62
N SER A 374 6.64 -20.58 13.99
CA SER A 374 5.21 -20.27 13.85
C SER A 374 4.81 -19.82 12.46
N VAL A 375 3.68 -20.32 11.98
CA VAL A 375 3.11 -20.00 10.67
C VAL A 375 1.62 -19.71 10.82
N ARG A 376 1.21 -18.53 10.36
CA ARG A 376 -0.18 -18.09 10.41
C ARG A 376 -0.61 -17.51 9.08
N LYS A 377 -1.88 -17.67 8.75
CA LYS A 377 -2.48 -16.95 7.62
C LYS A 377 -2.60 -15.46 7.99
N ILE A 378 -2.11 -14.59 7.12
CA ILE A 378 -2.33 -13.14 7.21
C ILE A 378 -3.67 -12.84 6.55
N ALA A 379 -4.58 -12.20 7.28
CA ALA A 379 -5.89 -11.84 6.72
C ALA A 379 -5.77 -10.69 5.71
N THR A 380 -6.79 -10.55 4.86
CA THR A 380 -6.96 -9.36 4.02
C THR A 380 -7.94 -8.39 4.69
N ALA A 381 -7.71 -7.10 4.52
CA ALA A 381 -8.49 -6.04 5.10
C ALA A 381 -9.93 -6.09 4.56
N PRO A 382 -10.97 -6.23 5.42
CA PRO A 382 -12.35 -6.25 4.95
C PRO A 382 -12.71 -4.97 4.19
N PRO A 383 -13.51 -5.05 3.12
CA PRO A 383 -13.82 -3.91 2.27
C PRO A 383 -14.40 -2.74 3.05
N GLY A 384 -13.97 -1.51 2.75
CA GLY A 384 -14.49 -0.29 3.40
C GLY A 384 -14.04 -0.08 4.85
N THR A 385 -13.17 -0.94 5.38
CA THR A 385 -12.59 -0.76 6.72
C THR A 385 -11.38 0.16 6.65
N PHE A 386 -11.31 1.12 7.56
CA PHE A 386 -10.21 2.07 7.63
C PHE A 386 -9.25 1.60 8.73
N TYR A 387 -7.96 1.79 8.51
CA TYR A 387 -6.90 1.40 9.42
C TYR A 387 -5.94 2.55 9.62
N ALA A 388 -5.33 2.59 10.79
CA ALA A 388 -4.25 3.51 11.09
C ALA A 388 -3.18 2.84 11.94
N ALA A 389 -1.97 3.38 11.84
CA ALA A 389 -0.85 3.03 12.70
C ALA A 389 -0.30 4.29 13.35
N LEU A 390 0.20 4.12 14.57
CA LEU A 390 0.99 5.16 15.23
C LEU A 390 2.48 4.99 14.91
N GLY A 391 3.15 6.12 14.77
CA GLY A 391 4.59 6.18 14.54
C GLY A 391 5.43 5.84 15.77
N ASP A 392 6.66 6.37 15.81
CA ASP A 392 7.65 6.10 16.87
C ASP A 392 7.10 6.35 18.28
N SER A 393 6.24 7.37 18.47
CA SER A 393 5.69 7.71 19.77
C SER A 393 4.56 6.79 20.24
N GLY A 394 4.01 5.96 19.36
CA GLY A 394 2.88 5.09 19.65
C GLY A 394 3.22 3.61 19.61
N GLY A 395 4.50 3.24 19.57
CA GLY A 395 4.93 1.85 19.75
C GLY A 395 4.49 0.87 18.68
N GLY A 396 4.18 1.33 17.46
CA GLY A 396 3.69 0.45 16.40
C GLY A 396 2.25 -0.05 16.62
N ARG A 397 1.47 0.64 17.47
CA ARG A 397 0.04 0.35 17.66
C ARG A 397 -0.71 0.44 16.33
N PHE A 398 -1.54 -0.56 16.09
CA PHE A 398 -2.37 -0.69 14.90
C PHE A 398 -3.85 -0.74 15.29
N MET A 399 -4.67 0.02 14.56
CA MET A 399 -6.07 0.22 14.89
C MET A 399 -6.96 0.27 13.65
N SER A 400 -8.23 -0.04 13.83
CA SER A 400 -9.26 0.32 12.86
C SER A 400 -9.78 1.74 13.15
N LEU A 401 -10.29 2.42 12.13
CA LEU A 401 -10.96 3.70 12.23
C LEU A 401 -12.41 3.56 11.73
N ASN A 402 -13.35 4.16 12.45
CA ASN A 402 -14.73 4.23 12.01
C ASN A 402 -14.89 5.37 11.00
N ALA A 403 -15.24 5.02 9.76
CA ALA A 403 -15.37 5.98 8.67
C ALA A 403 -16.47 7.04 8.87
N THR A 404 -17.42 6.83 9.80
CA THR A 404 -18.56 7.74 10.04
C THR A 404 -18.30 8.75 11.15
N ASN A 405 -17.53 8.37 12.18
CA ASN A 405 -17.31 9.23 13.35
C ASN A 405 -15.84 9.41 13.74
N GLY A 406 -14.91 8.79 13.00
CA GLY A 406 -13.47 8.85 13.22
C GLY A 406 -12.95 8.04 14.40
N GLN A 407 -13.79 7.47 15.27
CA GLN A 407 -13.34 6.74 16.46
C GLN A 407 -12.49 5.52 16.09
N SER A 408 -11.47 5.25 16.88
CA SER A 408 -10.55 4.13 16.67
C SER A 408 -10.84 2.93 17.58
N GLU A 409 -10.59 1.72 17.08
CA GLU A 409 -10.53 0.50 17.89
C GLU A 409 -9.17 -0.17 17.72
N MET A 410 -8.48 -0.40 18.83
CA MET A 410 -7.17 -1.03 18.87
C MET A 410 -7.26 -2.50 18.48
N LEU A 411 -6.41 -2.92 17.55
CA LEU A 411 -6.39 -4.30 17.04
C LEU A 411 -5.17 -5.07 17.56
N GLY A 412 -4.06 -4.37 17.78
CA GLY A 412 -2.84 -4.93 18.34
C GLY A 412 -1.61 -4.14 17.92
N PHE A 413 -0.44 -4.77 18.01
CA PHE A 413 0.85 -4.15 17.71
C PHE A 413 1.46 -4.76 16.46
N SER A 414 2.09 -3.93 15.65
CA SER A 414 2.86 -4.38 14.49
C SER A 414 4.06 -5.22 14.84
N ARG A 415 4.55 -5.14 16.09
CA ARG A 415 5.85 -5.67 16.53
C ARG A 415 7.05 -5.00 15.83
N PHE A 416 6.80 -4.00 14.99
CA PHE A 416 7.79 -3.11 14.43
C PHE A 416 7.67 -1.75 15.13
N HIS A 417 8.68 -1.34 15.91
CA HIS A 417 8.71 0.02 16.44
C HIS A 417 8.77 1.02 15.27
N GLY A 418 7.90 2.03 15.29
CA GLY A 418 7.99 3.16 14.36
C GLY A 418 7.47 2.89 12.97
N ILE A 419 6.14 2.74 12.82
CA ILE A 419 5.51 2.71 11.50
C ILE A 419 5.52 4.12 10.93
N SER A 420 6.30 4.33 9.87
CA SER A 420 6.44 5.63 9.22
C SER A 420 5.42 5.91 8.11
N ALA A 421 4.77 4.87 7.59
CA ALA A 421 3.68 4.97 6.63
C ALA A 421 2.97 3.62 6.46
N LEU A 422 1.71 3.67 6.01
CA LEU A 422 0.93 2.51 5.61
C LEU A 422 0.50 2.63 4.15
N ALA A 423 0.43 1.49 3.47
CA ALA A 423 -0.27 1.36 2.19
C ALA A 423 -1.07 0.07 2.17
N VAL A 424 -2.17 0.06 1.44
CA VAL A 424 -2.92 -1.16 1.16
C VAL A 424 -2.89 -1.40 -0.33
N ASN A 425 -2.62 -2.65 -0.71
CA ASN A 425 -2.55 -3.02 -2.11
C ASN A 425 -3.95 -3.36 -2.65
N ASN A 426 -4.02 -3.70 -3.94
CA ASN A 426 -5.29 -4.04 -4.58
C ASN A 426 -5.93 -5.34 -4.06
N PHE A 427 -5.23 -6.10 -3.22
CA PHE A 427 -5.69 -7.36 -2.63
C PHE A 427 -6.15 -7.21 -1.18
N GLY A 428 -6.15 -5.99 -0.64
CA GLY A 428 -6.45 -5.75 0.77
C GLY A 428 -5.31 -6.21 1.70
N GLU A 429 -4.13 -6.49 1.17
CA GLU A 429 -2.93 -6.70 2.00
C GLU A 429 -2.43 -5.33 2.45
N ILE A 430 -2.31 -5.16 3.76
CA ILE A 430 -1.77 -3.93 4.35
C ILE A 430 -0.26 -4.09 4.47
N PHE A 431 0.47 -3.09 4.00
CA PHE A 431 1.91 -2.96 4.12
C PHE A 431 2.21 -1.77 5.01
N GLY A 432 3.20 -1.94 5.87
CA GLY A 432 3.85 -0.84 6.58
C GLY A 432 5.31 -0.75 6.18
N ILE A 433 5.87 0.43 6.38
CA ILE A 433 7.32 0.63 6.31
C ILE A 433 7.83 1.26 7.58
N ARG A 434 9.11 0.98 7.84
CA ARG A 434 9.92 1.72 8.79
C ARG A 434 11.06 2.34 8.02
N SER A 435 11.18 3.65 8.05
CA SER A 435 12.34 4.30 7.46
C SER A 435 13.46 4.43 8.48
N LYS A 436 14.61 3.82 8.19
CA LYS A 436 15.86 4.07 8.92
C LYS A 436 16.75 5.05 8.13
N ALA A 437 17.91 5.35 8.70
CA ALA A 437 18.90 6.23 8.09
C ALA A 437 19.60 5.61 6.85
N GLU A 438 19.54 4.29 6.66
CA GLU A 438 20.30 3.58 5.62
C GLU A 438 19.41 2.75 4.68
N ASP A 439 18.43 2.02 5.23
CA ASP A 439 17.52 1.19 4.44
C ASP A 439 16.06 1.33 4.89
N THR A 440 15.14 0.90 4.03
CA THR A 440 13.70 0.90 4.31
C THR A 440 13.14 -0.51 4.34
N PRO A 441 12.97 -1.10 5.53
CA PRO A 441 12.18 -2.31 5.70
C PRO A 441 10.71 -2.15 5.34
N VAL A 442 10.18 -3.17 4.68
CA VAL A 442 8.77 -3.31 4.32
C VAL A 442 8.22 -4.57 4.98
N PHE A 443 7.06 -4.45 5.61
CA PHE A 443 6.36 -5.56 6.28
C PHE A 443 4.88 -5.57 5.89
N ARG A 444 4.25 -6.74 5.92
CA ARG A 444 2.79 -6.91 5.84
C ARG A 444 2.21 -6.85 7.24
N ILE A 445 1.02 -6.29 7.40
CA ILE A 445 0.31 -6.25 8.67
C ILE A 445 -0.95 -7.11 8.55
N ASP A 446 -1.16 -8.02 9.51
CA ASP A 446 -2.42 -8.72 9.67
C ASP A 446 -3.49 -7.75 10.20
N PRO A 447 -4.53 -7.42 9.41
CA PRO A 447 -5.55 -6.46 9.80
C PRO A 447 -6.46 -6.94 10.93
N LEU A 448 -6.38 -8.20 11.35
CA LEU A 448 -7.16 -8.71 12.49
C LEU A 448 -6.43 -8.59 13.82
N THR A 449 -5.10 -8.75 13.81
CA THR A 449 -4.28 -8.83 15.03
C THR A 449 -3.29 -7.68 15.16
N GLY A 450 -3.10 -6.89 14.10
CA GLY A 450 -2.07 -5.88 14.01
C GLY A 450 -0.66 -6.42 13.79
N ASN A 451 -0.42 -7.73 13.89
CA ASN A 451 0.92 -8.32 13.77
C ASN A 451 1.54 -8.03 12.40
N GLY A 452 2.75 -7.48 12.39
CA GLY A 452 3.55 -7.33 11.19
C GLY A 452 4.33 -8.60 10.85
N TYR A 453 4.69 -8.77 9.57
CA TYR A 453 5.56 -9.83 9.05
C TYR A 453 6.45 -9.29 7.93
N GLY A 454 7.75 -9.56 7.97
CA GLY A 454 8.71 -9.06 6.99
C GLY A 454 8.39 -9.42 5.53
N VAL A 455 8.62 -8.49 4.61
CA VAL A 455 8.48 -8.71 3.16
C VAL A 455 9.83 -8.61 2.47
N ALA A 456 10.52 -7.49 2.66
CA ALA A 456 11.85 -7.20 2.12
C ALA A 456 12.44 -5.96 2.80
N THR A 457 13.77 -5.84 2.77
CA THR A 457 14.49 -4.57 2.99
C THR A 457 14.79 -3.93 1.65
N ILE A 458 14.46 -2.65 1.48
CA ILE A 458 14.83 -1.89 0.28
C ILE A 458 16.13 -1.15 0.54
N PHE A 459 17.21 -1.62 -0.09
CA PHE A 459 18.55 -1.13 0.16
C PHE A 459 18.80 0.25 -0.45
N GLY A 460 19.41 1.14 0.34
CA GLY A 460 19.81 2.49 -0.09
C GLY A 460 18.66 3.46 -0.31
N LEU A 461 17.42 3.07 0.01
CA LEU A 461 16.28 3.98 0.07
C LEU A 461 16.09 4.43 1.52
N THR A 462 16.26 5.72 1.76
CA THR A 462 16.26 6.32 3.11
C THR A 462 15.19 7.39 3.27
N ASP A 463 14.87 7.70 4.52
CA ASP A 463 13.92 8.75 4.93
C ASP A 463 12.57 8.72 4.19
N VAL A 464 12.02 7.52 3.97
CA VAL A 464 10.69 7.33 3.39
C VAL A 464 9.62 7.65 4.42
N TYR A 465 8.62 8.45 4.04
CA TYR A 465 7.53 8.85 4.94
C TYR A 465 6.14 8.64 4.35
N ALA A 466 6.05 8.24 3.08
CA ALA A 466 4.77 7.88 2.49
C ALA A 466 4.96 6.77 1.47
N ILE A 467 4.03 5.82 1.47
CA ILE A 467 3.95 4.74 0.49
C ILE A 467 2.54 4.62 -0.04
N THR A 468 2.39 4.17 -1.27
CA THR A 468 1.07 3.94 -1.87
C THR A 468 1.16 2.93 -3.01
N PHE A 469 0.05 2.29 -3.35
CA PHE A 469 -0.05 1.40 -4.51
C PHE A 469 -0.84 2.05 -5.63
N ASP A 470 -0.42 1.83 -6.87
CA ASP A 470 -1.24 2.18 -8.02
C ASP A 470 -2.25 1.09 -8.39
N SER A 471 -3.05 1.34 -9.43
CA SER A 471 -4.06 0.40 -9.92
C SER A 471 -3.47 -0.89 -10.53
N GLN A 472 -2.15 -0.94 -10.75
CA GLN A 472 -1.40 -2.10 -11.26
C GLN A 472 -0.68 -2.85 -10.13
N ASP A 473 -0.95 -2.52 -8.87
CA ASP A 473 -0.32 -3.11 -7.68
C ASP A 473 1.18 -2.83 -7.57
N ARG A 474 1.65 -1.71 -8.14
CA ARG A 474 3.03 -1.25 -7.98
C ARG A 474 3.13 -0.32 -6.78
N MET A 475 4.05 -0.61 -5.87
CA MET A 475 4.31 0.22 -4.70
C MET A 475 5.24 1.38 -5.05
N TYR A 476 4.81 2.60 -4.70
CA TYR A 476 5.61 3.80 -4.77
C TYR A 476 5.92 4.30 -3.36
N ALA A 477 7.10 4.87 -3.21
CA ALA A 477 7.61 5.45 -1.97
C ALA A 477 8.03 6.89 -2.20
N LEU A 478 7.82 7.75 -1.21
CA LEU A 478 8.23 9.14 -1.23
C LEU A 478 9.18 9.43 -0.07
N ASN A 479 10.36 9.96 -0.40
CA ASN A 479 11.41 10.25 0.58
C ASN A 479 11.48 11.74 0.97
N SER A 480 12.28 12.05 2.00
CA SER A 480 12.54 13.41 2.52
C SER A 480 13.11 14.39 1.48
N LEU A 481 13.62 13.90 0.36
CA LEU A 481 14.09 14.72 -0.76
C LEU A 481 12.99 15.04 -1.77
N ASN A 482 11.72 14.71 -1.46
CA ASN A 482 10.58 14.85 -2.34
C ASN A 482 10.74 14.03 -3.64
N GLU A 483 11.43 12.89 -3.57
CA GLU A 483 11.63 12.00 -4.72
C GLU A 483 10.67 10.82 -4.66
N LEU A 484 9.93 10.63 -5.75
CA LEU A 484 9.06 9.47 -5.91
C LEU A 484 9.89 8.31 -6.47
N HIS A 485 9.87 7.19 -5.77
CA HIS A 485 10.56 5.96 -6.12
C HIS A 485 9.57 4.83 -6.35
N LEU A 486 9.84 3.98 -7.34
CA LEU A 486 9.16 2.71 -7.54
C LEU A 486 9.93 1.62 -6.78
N ILE A 487 9.23 0.85 -5.95
CA ILE A 487 9.82 -0.24 -5.16
C ILE A 487 9.88 -1.53 -5.98
N ASN A 488 11.07 -2.15 -6.03
CA ASN A 488 11.33 -3.40 -6.73
C ASN A 488 11.63 -4.52 -5.74
N PHE A 489 10.59 -5.23 -5.28
CA PHE A 489 10.73 -6.32 -4.30
C PHE A 489 11.66 -7.45 -4.77
N GLY A 490 11.65 -7.80 -6.06
CA GLY A 490 12.45 -8.91 -6.59
C GLY A 490 13.97 -8.66 -6.56
N SER A 491 14.40 -7.40 -6.45
CA SER A 491 15.80 -7.01 -6.38
C SER A 491 16.14 -6.26 -5.08
N SER A 492 15.21 -6.19 -4.12
CA SER A 492 15.36 -5.47 -2.85
C SER A 492 15.89 -4.03 -3.04
N SER A 493 15.41 -3.35 -4.07
CA SER A 493 15.91 -2.04 -4.49
C SER A 493 14.78 -1.10 -4.92
N SER A 494 15.12 0.14 -5.23
CA SER A 494 14.16 1.13 -5.73
C SER A 494 14.67 1.81 -7.00
N SER A 495 13.76 2.44 -7.74
CA SER A 495 14.10 3.24 -8.92
C SER A 495 13.41 4.58 -8.85
N LYS A 496 14.18 5.67 -8.90
CA LYS A 496 13.63 7.02 -8.92
C LYS A 496 12.78 7.22 -10.18
N VAL A 497 11.53 7.62 -9.98
CA VAL A 497 10.57 7.93 -11.05
C VAL A 497 10.73 9.40 -11.46
N PHE A 498 10.59 10.32 -10.50
CA PHE A 498 10.89 11.75 -10.67
C PHE A 498 11.02 12.46 -9.32
N GLY A 499 11.61 13.66 -9.32
CA GLY A 499 11.64 14.54 -8.15
C GLY A 499 10.53 15.57 -8.19
N LEU A 500 9.79 15.74 -7.09
CA LEU A 500 8.75 16.74 -6.91
C LEU A 500 9.37 18.12 -6.58
N THR A 501 10.26 18.61 -7.44
CA THR A 501 11.16 19.76 -7.21
C THR A 501 10.50 21.14 -7.30
N VAL A 502 9.21 21.22 -7.65
CA VAL A 502 8.51 22.50 -7.84
C VAL A 502 8.23 23.22 -6.51
N HIS A 503 8.34 22.52 -5.38
CA HIS A 503 8.01 23.05 -4.06
C HIS A 503 9.07 22.68 -3.01
N ASN A 504 9.42 23.65 -2.16
CA ASN A 504 10.41 23.48 -1.08
C ASN A 504 9.84 22.77 0.16
N ASP A 505 8.52 22.70 0.29
CA ASP A 505 7.86 22.05 1.42
C ASP A 505 7.71 20.54 1.17
N LEU A 506 7.81 19.73 2.22
CA LEU A 506 7.58 18.28 2.12
C LEU A 506 6.12 18.00 1.79
N ALA A 507 5.87 17.03 0.92
CA ALA A 507 4.57 16.37 0.96
C ALA A 507 4.49 15.55 2.25
N GLU A 508 3.34 15.53 2.92
CA GLU A 508 3.15 14.76 4.15
C GLU A 508 2.36 13.48 3.82
N GLY A 509 1.24 13.62 3.09
CA GLY A 509 0.43 12.48 2.66
C GLY A 509 0.48 12.23 1.15
N MET A 510 0.33 10.96 0.74
CA MET A 510 0.36 10.54 -0.66
C MET A 510 -0.63 9.38 -0.92
N ALA A 511 -1.44 9.48 -1.98
CA ALA A 511 -2.31 8.38 -2.40
C ALA A 511 -2.67 8.38 -3.88
N PHE A 512 -2.76 7.20 -4.50
CA PHE A 512 -3.35 7.05 -5.83
C PHE A 512 -4.88 6.97 -5.78
N ASP A 513 -5.54 7.71 -6.66
CA ASP A 513 -6.97 7.52 -6.91
C ASP A 513 -7.18 6.19 -7.64
N PRO A 514 -7.90 5.21 -7.04
CA PRO A 514 -8.09 3.89 -7.62
C PRO A 514 -8.95 3.90 -8.89
N LYS A 515 -9.70 4.98 -9.15
CA LYS A 515 -10.55 5.13 -10.35
C LYS A 515 -9.82 5.80 -11.51
N THR A 516 -8.97 6.78 -11.22
CA THR A 516 -8.34 7.61 -12.25
C THR A 516 -6.84 7.37 -12.44
N GLY A 517 -6.18 6.74 -11.46
CA GLY A 517 -4.73 6.54 -11.46
C GLY A 517 -3.91 7.80 -11.20
N ASN A 518 -4.56 8.93 -10.88
CA ASN A 518 -3.86 10.17 -10.51
C ASN A 518 -3.29 10.06 -9.10
N LEU A 519 -2.07 10.58 -8.92
CA LEU A 519 -1.43 10.67 -7.61
C LEU A 519 -1.83 11.96 -6.91
N TYR A 520 -2.37 11.87 -5.70
CA TYR A 520 -2.68 13.02 -4.85
C TYR A 520 -1.61 13.18 -3.77
N LEU A 521 -1.29 14.44 -3.46
CA LEU A 521 -0.30 14.82 -2.46
C LEU A 521 -0.91 15.87 -1.53
N ALA A 522 -0.66 15.75 -0.23
CA ALA A 522 -0.93 16.78 0.76
C ALA A 522 0.37 17.51 1.11
N ARG A 523 0.37 18.83 1.03
CA ARG A 523 1.49 19.71 1.42
C ARG A 523 0.98 20.77 2.37
N GLY A 524 1.14 20.54 3.67
CA GLY A 524 0.51 21.37 4.68
C GLY A 524 -1.01 21.37 4.55
N SER A 525 -1.59 22.52 4.16
CA SER A 525 -3.04 22.66 3.91
C SER A 525 -3.41 22.55 2.43
N GLU A 526 -2.46 22.38 1.52
CA GLU A 526 -2.72 22.32 0.09
C GLU A 526 -2.82 20.88 -0.41
N ILE A 527 -3.79 20.64 -1.29
CA ILE A 527 -3.97 19.37 -2.00
C ILE A 527 -3.55 19.57 -3.45
N TRP A 528 -2.73 18.65 -3.93
CA TRP A 528 -2.15 18.64 -5.26
C TRP A 528 -2.45 17.32 -5.95
N ARG A 529 -2.54 17.35 -7.28
CA ARG A 529 -2.61 16.14 -8.12
C ARG A 529 -1.42 16.11 -9.07
N THR A 530 -0.88 14.93 -9.29
CA THR A 530 0.28 14.68 -10.16
C THR A 530 -0.08 13.64 -11.20
N ASN A 531 0.27 13.92 -12.46
CA ASN A 531 0.20 12.93 -13.53
C ASN A 531 1.56 12.21 -13.64
N LEU A 532 1.58 10.89 -13.43
CA LEU A 532 2.80 10.09 -13.52
C LEU A 532 3.46 10.10 -14.90
N GLY A 533 2.68 10.22 -15.98
CA GLY A 533 3.19 10.13 -17.34
C GLY A 533 4.06 11.32 -17.76
N ASN A 534 3.94 12.46 -17.07
CA ASN A 534 4.72 13.66 -17.37
C ASN A 534 5.22 14.41 -16.12
N GLY A 535 4.93 13.94 -14.92
CA GLY A 535 5.35 14.55 -13.65
C GLY A 535 4.71 15.90 -13.34
N ILE A 536 3.72 16.36 -14.12
CA ILE A 536 3.10 17.67 -13.94
C ILE A 536 2.24 17.66 -12.67
N GLN A 537 2.53 18.61 -11.77
CA GLN A 537 1.77 18.88 -10.56
C GLN A 537 0.77 20.01 -10.81
N LEU A 538 -0.50 19.77 -10.48
CA LEU A 538 -1.58 20.75 -10.58
C LEU A 538 -2.20 20.96 -9.20
N PRO A 539 -2.39 22.22 -8.77
CA PRO A 539 -3.08 22.49 -7.52
C PRO A 539 -4.55 22.06 -7.65
N VAL A 540 -5.04 21.35 -6.64
CA VAL A 540 -6.46 21.01 -6.49
C VAL A 540 -7.15 22.08 -5.66
N GLY A 541 -6.52 22.50 -4.57
CA GLY A 541 -6.96 23.62 -3.73
C GLY A 541 -6.53 23.47 -2.28
N ASN A 542 -7.06 24.33 -1.41
CA ASN A 542 -6.73 24.33 0.01
C ASN A 542 -7.77 23.54 0.82
N SER A 543 -7.32 22.80 1.83
CA SER A 543 -8.17 22.03 2.74
C SER A 543 -9.11 22.91 3.55
N GLY A 544 -8.79 24.19 3.73
CA GLY A 544 -9.54 25.11 4.59
C GLY A 544 -9.35 24.81 6.08
N LEU A 545 -8.44 23.90 6.43
CA LEU A 545 -8.13 23.52 7.81
C LEU A 545 -6.98 24.38 8.35
N ALA A 546 -7.04 24.69 9.64
CA ALA A 546 -5.96 25.38 10.33
C ALA A 546 -4.70 24.51 10.49
N GLU A 547 -4.89 23.19 10.50
CA GLU A 547 -3.86 22.18 10.67
C GLU A 547 -3.55 21.48 9.34
N PRO A 548 -2.32 20.99 9.16
CA PRO A 548 -1.95 20.24 7.98
C PRO A 548 -2.67 18.89 7.92
N VAL A 549 -2.84 18.41 6.69
CA VAL A 549 -3.25 17.03 6.41
C VAL A 549 -1.98 16.20 6.29
N SER A 550 -1.76 15.31 7.25
CA SER A 550 -0.54 14.51 7.36
C SER A 550 -0.61 13.23 6.53
N GLU A 551 -1.81 12.66 6.36
CA GLU A 551 -2.03 11.42 5.60
C GLU A 551 -3.11 11.62 4.55
N LEU A 552 -2.98 10.91 3.42
CA LEU A 552 -4.02 10.80 2.40
C LEU A 552 -4.27 9.35 2.07
N PHE A 553 -5.52 8.99 1.84
CA PHE A 553 -5.90 7.67 1.34
C PHE A 553 -7.25 7.72 0.65
N PHE A 554 -7.49 6.78 -0.26
CA PHE A 554 -8.77 6.62 -0.95
C PHE A 554 -9.50 5.39 -0.43
N ASP A 555 -10.84 5.47 -0.37
CA ASP A 555 -11.68 4.29 -0.25
C ASP A 555 -11.90 3.62 -1.62
N HIS A 556 -12.62 2.49 -1.61
CA HIS A 556 -12.94 1.73 -2.82
C HIS A 556 -13.76 2.51 -3.86
N ASP A 557 -14.52 3.52 -3.45
CA ASP A 557 -15.35 4.33 -4.32
C ASP A 557 -14.57 5.50 -4.95
N GLY A 558 -13.32 5.70 -4.55
CA GLY A 558 -12.50 6.81 -5.02
C GLY A 558 -12.86 8.12 -4.32
N ASN A 559 -13.40 8.04 -3.11
CA ASN A 559 -13.50 9.18 -2.19
C ASN A 559 -12.17 9.37 -1.48
N LEU A 560 -11.71 10.62 -1.40
CA LEU A 560 -10.45 10.98 -0.77
C LEU A 560 -10.69 11.32 0.71
N TYR A 561 -9.86 10.74 1.56
CA TYR A 561 -9.81 11.03 2.99
C TYR A 561 -8.40 11.45 3.39
N GLY A 562 -8.30 12.00 4.58
CA GLY A 562 -7.02 12.25 5.20
C GLY A 562 -7.08 12.24 6.71
N ILE A 563 -5.91 12.23 7.32
CA ILE A 563 -5.74 12.49 8.74
C ILE A 563 -5.20 13.91 8.90
N ARG A 564 -5.81 14.68 9.79
CA ARG A 564 -5.27 15.97 10.23
C ARG A 564 -4.79 15.90 11.66
N GLY A 565 -3.91 16.83 12.02
CA GLY A 565 -3.34 16.96 13.36
C GLY A 565 -1.89 16.47 13.42
N GLY A 566 -1.13 16.96 14.39
CA GLY A 566 0.28 16.61 14.57
C GLY A 566 0.51 15.66 15.74
N LEU A 567 1.77 15.43 16.08
CA LEU A 567 2.20 14.51 17.15
C LEU A 567 1.71 14.90 18.56
N ASP A 568 1.32 16.15 18.78
CA ASP A 568 0.98 16.69 20.11
C ASP A 568 -0.53 16.91 20.35
N GLN A 569 -1.36 16.62 19.35
CA GLN A 569 -2.81 16.88 19.38
C GLN A 569 -3.58 15.70 18.81
N ASN A 570 -4.82 15.50 19.28
CA ASN A 570 -5.66 14.43 18.77
C ASN A 570 -5.82 14.54 17.27
N ASN A 571 -5.50 13.45 16.59
CA ASN A 571 -5.73 13.35 15.17
C ASN A 571 -7.23 13.29 14.88
N ALA A 572 -7.60 13.72 13.68
CA ALA A 572 -8.97 13.67 13.21
C ALA A 572 -9.04 13.16 11.78
N LEU A 573 -10.05 12.33 11.53
CA LEU A 573 -10.41 11.87 10.22
C LEU A 573 -11.17 12.98 9.49
N VAL A 574 -10.81 13.22 8.23
CA VAL A 574 -11.47 14.18 7.34
C VAL A 574 -11.78 13.55 5.99
N SER A 575 -12.89 13.97 5.36
CA SER A 575 -13.11 13.76 3.93
C SER A 575 -12.62 14.97 3.15
N ILE A 576 -12.15 14.76 1.92
CA ILE A 576 -11.56 15.81 1.09
C ILE A 576 -12.22 15.79 -0.28
N ASN A 577 -12.73 16.94 -0.71
CA ASN A 577 -13.28 17.09 -2.04
C ASN A 577 -12.15 17.15 -3.08
N LYS A 578 -11.97 16.08 -3.86
CA LYS A 578 -10.89 15.94 -4.86
C LYS A 578 -10.87 16.96 -6.00
N ASN A 579 -11.91 17.77 -6.15
CA ASN A 579 -11.98 18.81 -7.19
C ASN A 579 -11.62 20.20 -6.65
N THR A 580 -11.75 20.42 -5.33
CA THR A 580 -11.59 21.75 -4.71
C THR A 580 -10.53 21.77 -3.60
N GLY A 581 -10.10 20.61 -3.13
CA GLY A 581 -9.18 20.44 -2.01
C GLY A 581 -9.84 20.62 -0.65
N ALA A 582 -11.06 21.17 -0.58
CA ALA A 582 -11.73 21.48 0.67
C ALA A 582 -12.00 20.22 1.51
N ALA A 583 -11.63 20.27 2.79
CA ALA A 583 -11.78 19.17 3.73
C ALA A 583 -12.98 19.39 4.67
N THR A 584 -13.67 18.31 5.03
CA THR A 584 -14.76 18.28 6.00
C THR A 584 -14.40 17.34 7.14
N ALA A 585 -14.52 17.80 8.38
CA ALA A 585 -14.23 16.98 9.54
C ALA A 585 -15.28 15.87 9.72
N ILE A 586 -14.81 14.64 9.91
CA ILE A 586 -15.65 13.47 10.24
C ILE A 586 -15.66 13.29 11.76
N GLY A 587 -14.49 13.21 12.39
CA GLY A 587 -14.39 13.11 13.85
C GLY A 587 -12.98 12.80 14.35
N GLN A 588 -12.82 12.70 15.66
CA GLN A 588 -11.53 12.53 16.34
C GLN A 588 -11.16 11.05 16.45
N THR A 589 -9.88 10.71 16.23
CA THR A 589 -9.38 9.32 16.17
C THR A 589 -8.95 8.74 17.52
N SER A 590 -9.34 9.37 18.63
CA SER A 590 -8.96 9.01 20.01
C SER A 590 -7.44 9.01 20.34
N PHE A 591 -6.55 9.09 19.34
CA PHE A 591 -5.11 9.04 19.47
C PHE A 591 -4.40 10.26 18.87
N VAL A 592 -3.15 10.44 19.27
CA VAL A 592 -2.19 11.39 18.68
C VAL A 592 -1.09 10.60 17.97
N GLY A 593 -0.44 11.20 16.97
CA GLY A 593 0.73 10.61 16.32
C GLY A 593 0.42 9.49 15.33
N ILE A 594 -0.72 9.56 14.63
CA ILE A 594 -0.96 8.72 13.45
C ILE A 594 0.03 9.14 12.36
N GLU A 595 0.84 8.19 11.90
CA GLU A 595 1.84 8.35 10.83
C GLU A 595 1.57 7.41 9.65
N GLY A 596 0.43 6.73 9.64
CA GLY A 596 -0.03 5.97 8.48
C GLY A 596 -1.51 5.68 8.59
N ALA A 597 -2.25 5.90 7.51
CA ALA A 597 -3.66 5.59 7.44
C ALA A 597 -4.05 5.09 6.05
N VAL A 598 -4.92 4.08 6.00
CA VAL A 598 -5.39 3.46 4.77
C VAL A 598 -6.86 3.08 4.88
N ALA A 599 -7.54 2.95 3.75
CA ALA A 599 -8.85 2.32 3.67
C ALA A 599 -8.79 1.13 2.73
N SER A 600 -9.39 0.01 3.11
CA SER A 600 -9.46 -1.17 2.23
C SER A 600 -10.17 -0.82 0.92
N VAL A 601 -9.46 -1.02 -0.19
CA VAL A 601 -9.79 -0.44 -1.50
C VAL A 601 -10.67 -1.34 -2.36
N ARG A 602 -10.87 -2.62 -2.02
CA ARG A 602 -11.57 -3.59 -2.91
C ARG A 602 -12.50 -4.55 -2.20
N HIS A 603 -13.56 -4.95 -2.90
CA HIS A 603 -14.52 -5.95 -2.43
C HIS A 603 -13.96 -7.37 -2.45
N ALA A 604 -14.52 -8.24 -1.62
CA ALA A 604 -14.18 -9.66 -1.57
C ALA A 604 -14.45 -10.40 -2.90
N LEU A 605 -15.37 -9.89 -3.73
CA LEU A 605 -15.71 -10.43 -5.05
C LEU A 605 -16.01 -9.28 -6.00
N ASP A 606 -15.23 -9.19 -7.08
CA ASP A 606 -15.44 -8.32 -8.24
C ASP A 606 -14.72 -8.99 -9.42
N VAL A 607 -15.44 -9.48 -10.42
CA VAL A 607 -14.91 -10.16 -11.59
C VAL A 607 -15.33 -9.41 -12.84
N LYS A 608 -14.37 -8.71 -13.44
CA LYS A 608 -14.61 -7.96 -14.66
C LYS A 608 -14.35 -8.82 -15.89
N LEU A 609 -15.28 -8.82 -16.84
CA LEU A 609 -14.97 -9.20 -18.22
C LEU A 609 -14.25 -8.04 -18.93
N ASP A 610 -13.05 -8.29 -19.45
CA ASP A 610 -12.22 -7.26 -20.08
C ASP A 610 -12.48 -7.14 -21.59
N ALA A 611 -12.49 -8.27 -22.31
CA ALA A 611 -12.67 -8.28 -23.75
C ALA A 611 -13.10 -9.66 -24.26
N ILE A 612 -13.90 -9.68 -25.32
CA ILE A 612 -14.11 -10.89 -26.12
C ILE A 612 -12.92 -11.04 -27.06
N VAL A 613 -12.13 -12.10 -26.86
CA VAL A 613 -10.87 -12.35 -27.58
C VAL A 613 -11.12 -13.12 -28.88
N SER A 614 -12.18 -13.91 -28.94
CA SER A 614 -12.59 -14.67 -30.12
C SER A 614 -14.11 -14.89 -30.09
N PRO A 615 -14.81 -14.94 -31.24
CA PRO A 615 -14.30 -14.79 -32.61
C PRO A 615 -13.76 -13.39 -32.91
N ALA A 616 -12.78 -13.29 -33.81
CA ALA A 616 -12.32 -11.99 -34.31
C ALA A 616 -13.47 -11.29 -35.06
N THR A 617 -13.39 -9.98 -35.26
CA THR A 617 -14.46 -9.22 -35.97
C THR A 617 -14.33 -9.29 -37.50
N ASN A 618 -13.40 -10.07 -38.06
CA ASN A 618 -13.08 -10.06 -39.48
C ASN A 618 -13.58 -11.33 -40.20
N PRO A 619 -14.54 -11.22 -41.14
CA PRO A 619 -15.02 -12.33 -41.97
C PRO A 619 -14.00 -12.77 -43.04
N PRO A 620 -14.18 -13.94 -43.69
CA PRO A 620 -15.32 -14.86 -43.57
C PRO A 620 -15.22 -15.82 -42.38
N PHE A 621 -16.34 -16.03 -41.69
CA PHE A 621 -16.44 -16.99 -40.59
C PHE A 621 -16.94 -18.37 -41.05
N GLY A 622 -16.45 -19.42 -40.39
CA GLY A 622 -16.75 -20.82 -40.65
C GLY A 622 -17.73 -21.46 -39.66
N ALA A 623 -17.80 -22.80 -39.70
CA ALA A 623 -18.74 -23.59 -38.90
C ALA A 623 -18.26 -23.86 -37.47
N THR A 624 -17.00 -23.54 -37.17
CA THR A 624 -16.30 -24.00 -35.95
C THR A 624 -15.50 -22.86 -35.32
N GLU A 625 -16.07 -21.65 -35.31
CA GLU A 625 -15.41 -20.50 -34.70
C GLU A 625 -15.25 -20.71 -33.20
N LYS A 626 -14.09 -20.33 -32.66
CA LYS A 626 -13.82 -20.42 -31.22
C LYS A 626 -14.39 -19.22 -30.51
N VAL A 627 -14.92 -19.44 -29.31
CA VAL A 627 -15.28 -18.36 -28.39
C VAL A 627 -14.24 -18.32 -27.26
N SER A 628 -13.70 -17.14 -26.99
CA SER A 628 -12.81 -16.94 -25.85
C SER A 628 -12.94 -15.52 -25.31
N VAL A 629 -12.75 -15.35 -24.00
CA VAL A 629 -12.91 -14.08 -23.29
C VAL A 629 -11.73 -13.88 -22.35
N SER A 630 -11.29 -12.64 -22.17
CA SER A 630 -10.39 -12.26 -21.08
C SER A 630 -11.19 -11.66 -19.93
N LEU A 631 -10.85 -12.06 -18.71
CA LEU A 631 -11.47 -11.56 -17.49
C LEU A 631 -10.41 -11.30 -16.44
N THR A 632 -10.70 -10.40 -15.51
CA THR A 632 -9.81 -10.04 -14.40
C THR A 632 -10.58 -10.17 -13.08
N ASN A 633 -9.97 -10.83 -12.10
CA ASN A 633 -10.48 -10.80 -10.73
C ASN A 633 -10.04 -9.48 -10.09
N LEU A 634 -10.94 -8.53 -10.02
CA LEU A 634 -10.72 -7.27 -9.31
C LEU A 634 -10.93 -7.40 -7.80
N GLY A 635 -11.50 -8.50 -7.30
CA GLY A 635 -11.70 -8.75 -5.88
C GLY A 635 -10.45 -9.26 -5.15
N THR A 636 -10.55 -9.38 -3.82
CA THR A 636 -9.45 -9.78 -2.94
C THR A 636 -9.35 -11.29 -2.69
N ILE A 637 -10.36 -12.07 -3.10
CA ILE A 637 -10.44 -13.51 -2.81
C ILE A 637 -10.16 -14.33 -4.08
N TYR A 638 -9.37 -15.39 -3.93
CA TYR A 638 -9.20 -16.44 -4.93
C TYR A 638 -10.54 -17.05 -5.35
N ARG A 639 -10.73 -17.26 -6.66
CA ARG A 639 -11.93 -17.92 -7.16
C ARG A 639 -11.57 -19.11 -8.02
N SER A 640 -12.20 -20.24 -7.69
CA SER A 640 -12.26 -21.44 -8.51
C SER A 640 -13.71 -21.78 -8.79
N GLY A 641 -14.00 -22.31 -9.98
CA GLY A 641 -15.37 -22.76 -10.27
C GLY A 641 -16.32 -21.65 -10.72
N LEU A 642 -15.83 -20.45 -11.05
CA LEU A 642 -16.70 -19.35 -11.51
C LEU A 642 -17.40 -19.75 -12.81
N PRO A 643 -18.75 -19.80 -12.84
CA PRO A 643 -19.49 -20.08 -14.06
C PRO A 643 -19.30 -18.96 -15.08
N VAL A 644 -18.79 -19.32 -16.25
CA VAL A 644 -18.71 -18.43 -17.41
C VAL A 644 -19.53 -19.02 -18.54
N GLY A 645 -20.29 -18.17 -19.22
CA GLY A 645 -21.17 -18.57 -20.31
C GLY A 645 -21.19 -17.58 -21.47
N TYR A 646 -21.75 -18.01 -22.59
CA TYR A 646 -22.05 -17.14 -23.71
C TYR A 646 -23.42 -17.43 -24.31
N ARG A 647 -23.98 -16.44 -25.01
CA ARG A 647 -25.18 -16.53 -25.85
C ARG A 647 -24.88 -15.88 -27.18
N LEU A 648 -25.05 -16.63 -28.25
CA LEU A 648 -24.98 -16.16 -29.63
C LEU A 648 -26.39 -16.10 -30.19
N GLN A 649 -26.72 -14.97 -30.80
CA GLN A 649 -27.90 -14.78 -31.63
C GLN A 649 -27.44 -14.38 -33.02
N GLY A 650 -27.69 -15.21 -34.02
CA GLY A 650 -27.33 -14.96 -35.41
C GLY A 650 -28.55 -14.72 -36.30
N PRO A 651 -28.32 -14.48 -37.58
CA PRO A 651 -29.38 -14.31 -38.55
C PRO A 651 -30.22 -15.59 -38.67
N PHE A 652 -31.49 -15.43 -39.05
CA PHE A 652 -32.45 -16.52 -39.25
C PHE A 652 -32.68 -17.43 -38.02
N GLY A 653 -32.53 -16.90 -36.80
CA GLY A 653 -32.79 -17.66 -35.57
C GLY A 653 -31.66 -18.61 -35.17
N THR A 654 -30.45 -18.43 -35.73
CA THR A 654 -29.26 -19.16 -35.29
C THR A 654 -28.99 -18.85 -33.82
N THR A 655 -28.97 -19.85 -32.94
CA THR A 655 -28.65 -19.67 -31.52
C THR A 655 -27.61 -20.66 -31.05
N ALA A 656 -26.62 -20.20 -30.28
CA ALA A 656 -25.70 -21.07 -29.57
C ALA A 656 -25.49 -20.55 -28.15
N SER A 657 -25.30 -21.45 -27.21
CA SER A 657 -24.92 -21.10 -25.84
C SER A 657 -24.09 -22.20 -25.22
N GLU A 658 -23.25 -21.80 -24.27
CA GLU A 658 -22.53 -22.66 -23.35
C GLU A 658 -22.59 -22.01 -21.96
N ASN A 659 -22.76 -22.83 -20.91
CA ASN A 659 -22.81 -22.37 -19.53
C ASN A 659 -22.10 -23.39 -18.62
N THR A 660 -20.89 -23.78 -19.01
CA THR A 660 -20.18 -24.94 -18.44
C THR A 660 -18.71 -24.66 -18.12
N GLY A 661 -18.26 -23.41 -18.24
CA GLY A 661 -16.89 -23.04 -17.94
C GLY A 661 -16.68 -22.75 -16.47
N SER A 662 -15.67 -23.36 -15.85
CA SER A 662 -15.14 -22.95 -14.55
C SER A 662 -13.80 -22.25 -14.72
N VAL A 663 -13.72 -20.98 -14.35
CA VAL A 663 -12.44 -20.27 -14.31
C VAL A 663 -11.83 -20.35 -12.92
N VAL A 664 -10.52 -20.55 -12.89
CA VAL A 664 -9.67 -20.28 -11.73
C VAL A 664 -8.93 -18.98 -11.97
N ILE A 665 -9.09 -18.01 -11.07
CA ILE A 665 -8.48 -16.68 -11.21
C ILE A 665 -8.06 -16.15 -9.84
N LEU A 666 -6.75 -15.87 -9.71
CA LEU A 666 -6.20 -15.26 -8.51
C LEU A 666 -6.60 -13.77 -8.45
N PRO A 667 -6.66 -13.16 -7.26
CA PRO A 667 -6.83 -11.71 -7.12
C PRO A 667 -5.85 -10.95 -8.04
N GLY A 668 -6.39 -10.01 -8.83
CA GLY A 668 -5.66 -9.13 -9.75
C GLY A 668 -5.12 -9.78 -11.02
N GLN A 669 -5.27 -11.10 -11.14
CA GLN A 669 -4.85 -11.80 -12.34
C GLN A 669 -5.86 -11.57 -13.46
N GLN A 670 -5.35 -11.29 -14.65
CA GLN A 670 -6.11 -11.43 -15.89
C GLN A 670 -5.93 -12.86 -16.43
N SER A 671 -7.04 -13.52 -16.76
CA SER A 671 -7.04 -14.86 -17.33
C SER A 671 -7.85 -14.88 -18.63
N LYS A 672 -7.36 -15.65 -19.60
CA LYS A 672 -8.11 -15.97 -20.82
C LYS A 672 -8.87 -17.28 -20.62
N PHE A 673 -10.18 -17.24 -20.79
CA PHE A 673 -11.02 -18.43 -20.81
C PHE A 673 -11.37 -18.83 -22.24
N ASN A 674 -11.16 -20.11 -22.57
CA ASN A 674 -11.52 -20.69 -23.86
C ASN A 674 -12.70 -21.64 -23.67
N PHE A 675 -13.80 -21.37 -24.37
CA PHE A 675 -14.95 -22.26 -24.39
C PHE A 675 -14.63 -23.51 -25.22
N GLN A 676 -15.17 -24.66 -24.79
CA GLN A 676 -14.91 -25.92 -25.48
C GLN A 676 -15.78 -26.06 -26.74
N LYS A 677 -17.01 -25.53 -26.70
CA LYS A 677 -17.92 -25.58 -27.83
C LYS A 677 -17.56 -24.49 -28.85
N THR A 678 -17.46 -24.88 -30.10
CA THR A 678 -17.36 -23.95 -31.22
C THR A 678 -18.73 -23.47 -31.67
N ILE A 679 -18.78 -22.32 -32.33
CA ILE A 679 -20.02 -21.74 -32.86
C ILE A 679 -19.99 -21.73 -34.40
N ASP A 680 -21.14 -21.97 -35.01
CA ASP A 680 -21.34 -21.88 -36.46
C ASP A 680 -21.75 -20.46 -36.83
N MET A 681 -20.90 -19.78 -37.60
CA MET A 681 -21.12 -18.41 -38.05
C MET A 681 -21.18 -18.31 -39.57
N ARG A 682 -21.42 -19.41 -40.31
CA ARG A 682 -21.38 -19.42 -41.79
C ARG A 682 -22.46 -18.58 -42.46
N ALA A 683 -23.60 -18.37 -41.82
CA ALA A 683 -24.69 -17.61 -42.42
C ALA A 683 -24.28 -16.14 -42.56
N THR A 684 -24.61 -15.52 -43.69
CA THR A 684 -24.38 -14.09 -43.89
C THR A 684 -25.39 -13.28 -43.09
N GLY A 685 -24.94 -12.19 -42.48
CA GLY A 685 -25.76 -11.33 -41.64
C GLY A 685 -25.12 -10.99 -40.30
N GLN A 686 -25.93 -10.39 -39.43
CA GLN A 686 -25.50 -9.85 -38.15
C GLN A 686 -25.62 -10.90 -37.05
N TYR A 687 -24.55 -11.09 -36.30
CA TYR A 687 -24.49 -11.89 -35.09
C TYR A 687 -24.31 -10.97 -33.88
N LYS A 688 -25.05 -11.24 -32.80
CA LYS A 688 -24.83 -10.66 -31.47
C LYS A 688 -24.30 -11.75 -30.55
N LEU A 689 -23.12 -11.53 -29.98
CA LEU A 689 -22.49 -12.41 -29.01
C LEU A 689 -22.44 -11.71 -27.66
N ASP A 690 -23.15 -12.28 -26.70
CA ASP A 690 -23.10 -11.90 -25.29
C ASP A 690 -22.25 -12.93 -24.54
N VAL A 691 -21.24 -12.49 -23.80
CA VAL A 691 -20.44 -13.32 -22.88
C VAL A 691 -20.65 -12.81 -21.47
N TYR A 692 -20.85 -13.69 -20.50
CA TYR A 692 -21.15 -13.32 -19.13
C TYR A 692 -20.45 -14.23 -18.10
N VAL A 693 -20.16 -13.67 -16.93
CA VAL A 693 -19.75 -14.41 -15.72
C VAL A 693 -20.92 -14.38 -14.73
N SER A 694 -21.15 -15.47 -13.99
CA SER A 694 -22.16 -15.52 -12.92
C SER A 694 -21.48 -15.64 -11.56
N ALA A 695 -21.13 -14.51 -10.97
CA ALA A 695 -20.46 -14.41 -9.69
C ALA A 695 -21.46 -14.01 -8.60
N SER A 696 -22.04 -14.98 -7.88
CA SER A 696 -22.96 -14.67 -6.77
C SER A 696 -22.23 -13.88 -5.68
N GLY A 697 -22.74 -12.69 -5.36
CA GLY A 697 -22.11 -11.76 -4.42
C GLY A 697 -21.05 -10.84 -5.03
N ASP A 698 -20.94 -10.81 -6.38
CA ASP A 698 -20.16 -9.78 -7.07
C ASP A 698 -20.76 -8.40 -6.80
N VAL A 699 -19.89 -7.47 -6.44
CA VAL A 699 -20.31 -6.12 -6.05
C VAL A 699 -20.54 -5.22 -7.26
N ASN A 700 -19.95 -5.52 -8.42
CA ASN A 700 -20.13 -4.73 -9.64
C ASN A 700 -20.66 -5.54 -10.81
N SER A 701 -21.94 -5.90 -10.74
CA SER A 701 -22.60 -6.66 -11.81
C SER A 701 -22.67 -5.98 -13.18
N THR A 702 -22.32 -4.70 -13.29
CA THR A 702 -22.28 -4.00 -14.60
C THR A 702 -21.11 -4.42 -15.47
N ASN A 703 -20.06 -5.00 -14.88
CA ASN A 703 -18.87 -5.46 -15.61
C ASN A 703 -18.87 -6.99 -15.87
N ASP A 704 -19.95 -7.68 -15.49
CA ASP A 704 -20.10 -9.13 -15.60
C ASP A 704 -20.47 -9.60 -17.01
N THR A 705 -20.89 -8.70 -17.91
CA THR A 705 -21.36 -9.04 -19.26
C THR A 705 -20.72 -8.15 -20.32
N LEU A 706 -20.21 -8.77 -21.38
CA LEU A 706 -19.76 -8.10 -22.60
C LEU A 706 -20.64 -8.50 -23.78
N SER A 707 -20.95 -7.53 -24.63
CA SER A 707 -21.72 -7.73 -25.86
C SER A 707 -20.94 -7.20 -27.05
N ILE A 708 -20.78 -8.01 -28.10
CA ILE A 708 -20.28 -7.57 -29.40
C ILE A 708 -21.26 -7.93 -30.51
N THR A 709 -21.25 -7.12 -31.56
CA THR A 709 -21.97 -7.38 -32.81
C THR A 709 -20.95 -7.65 -33.91
N ILE A 710 -21.15 -8.73 -34.66
CA ILE A 710 -20.25 -9.20 -35.72
C ILE A 710 -21.04 -9.35 -37.00
N GLN A 711 -20.55 -8.77 -38.09
CA GLN A 711 -21.14 -8.92 -39.42
C GLN A 711 -20.38 -10.01 -40.19
N ASN A 712 -21.05 -11.08 -40.61
CA ASN A 712 -20.48 -12.05 -41.54
C ASN A 712 -20.96 -11.79 -42.97
N GLY A 713 -20.02 -11.64 -43.90
CA GLY A 713 -20.29 -11.26 -45.29
C GLY A 713 -20.29 -9.75 -45.51
N VAL A 714 -19.93 -9.34 -46.73
CA VAL A 714 -19.97 -7.92 -47.14
C VAL A 714 -21.42 -7.44 -47.03
N SER A 715 -21.64 -6.36 -46.29
CA SER A 715 -22.87 -5.60 -46.41
C SER A 715 -22.93 -5.07 -47.84
N ALA A 716 -23.63 -5.77 -48.72
CA ALA A 716 -24.09 -5.23 -49.98
C ALA A 716 -25.30 -4.32 -49.74
N ILE A 717 -25.13 -3.34 -48.84
CA ILE A 717 -26.00 -2.19 -48.68
C ILE A 717 -25.03 -1.06 -48.29
N GLY A 718 -24.87 -0.09 -49.17
CA GLY A 718 -24.03 1.07 -48.91
C GLY A 718 -24.50 1.76 -47.64
N ASP A 719 -23.55 2.20 -46.82
CA ASP A 719 -23.75 3.32 -45.91
C ASP A 719 -24.32 4.49 -46.73
N GLU A 720 -25.64 4.70 -46.64
CA GLU A 720 -26.24 6.00 -47.00
C GLU A 720 -26.06 7.02 -45.88
N ASP A 721 -25.62 6.61 -44.68
CA ASP A 721 -25.52 7.50 -43.50
C ASP A 721 -24.09 7.88 -43.09
N ALA A 722 -23.04 7.30 -43.68
CA ALA A 722 -21.68 7.77 -43.45
C ALA A 722 -21.40 9.03 -44.31
N VAL A 723 -21.49 10.20 -43.69
CA VAL A 723 -21.08 11.46 -44.32
C VAL A 723 -19.61 11.34 -44.75
N PRO A 724 -19.29 11.49 -46.05
CA PRO A 724 -17.91 11.41 -46.53
C PRO A 724 -16.99 12.42 -45.84
N SER A 725 -15.73 12.09 -45.60
CA SER A 725 -14.77 13.02 -44.97
C SER A 725 -14.14 14.03 -45.95
N SER A 726 -14.33 13.85 -47.27
CA SER A 726 -13.77 14.72 -48.30
C SER A 726 -14.65 14.74 -49.56
N PHE A 727 -14.50 15.79 -50.38
CA PHE A 727 -15.14 15.85 -51.69
C PHE A 727 -14.51 14.83 -52.63
N ALA A 728 -15.31 14.01 -53.31
CA ALA A 728 -14.81 13.08 -54.31
C ALA A 728 -15.77 12.94 -55.49
N MET A 729 -15.20 12.66 -56.66
CA MET A 729 -15.93 12.39 -57.89
C MET A 729 -15.46 11.05 -58.45
N HIS A 730 -16.39 10.09 -58.54
CA HIS A 730 -16.08 8.72 -58.90
C HIS A 730 -16.12 8.51 -60.40
N GLN A 731 -15.47 7.44 -60.87
CA GLN A 731 -15.58 7.06 -62.27
C GLN A 731 -17.01 6.60 -62.55
N ASN A 732 -17.59 7.01 -63.67
CA ASN A 732 -18.91 6.55 -64.08
C ASN A 732 -18.92 5.03 -64.29
N TYR A 733 -20.03 4.37 -63.95
CA TYR A 733 -20.21 2.93 -64.16
C TYR A 733 -21.57 2.64 -64.81
N PRO A 734 -21.61 1.81 -65.88
CA PRO A 734 -20.46 1.24 -66.59
C PRO A 734 -19.64 2.30 -67.38
N ASN A 735 -18.39 1.99 -67.77
CA ASN A 735 -17.56 2.78 -68.70
C ASN A 735 -16.56 1.86 -69.44
N PRO A 736 -16.67 1.65 -70.77
CA PRO A 736 -17.67 2.21 -71.68
C PRO A 736 -19.11 1.79 -71.33
N PHE A 737 -20.11 2.57 -71.75
CA PHE A 737 -21.53 2.30 -71.45
C PHE A 737 -22.42 2.39 -72.69
N ASN A 738 -23.60 1.75 -72.64
CA ASN A 738 -24.60 1.76 -73.71
C ASN A 738 -26.04 1.62 -73.15
N PRO A 739 -26.95 2.59 -73.35
CA PRO A 739 -26.73 4.03 -73.46
C PRO A 739 -26.77 4.72 -72.08
N GLU A 740 -26.85 3.96 -70.97
CA GLU A 740 -26.97 4.51 -69.62
C GLU A 740 -25.75 4.28 -68.74
N THR A 741 -25.37 5.29 -67.95
CA THR A 741 -24.31 5.22 -66.93
C THR A 741 -24.66 6.06 -65.71
N SER A 742 -24.08 5.72 -64.56
CA SER A 742 -24.24 6.48 -63.31
C SER A 742 -22.91 7.12 -62.90
N ILE A 743 -22.95 8.38 -62.48
CA ILE A 743 -21.82 9.17 -61.97
C ILE A 743 -22.04 9.42 -60.48
N ALA A 744 -21.25 8.79 -59.63
CA ALA A 744 -21.31 9.00 -58.19
C ALA A 744 -20.35 10.12 -57.72
N PHE A 745 -20.73 10.86 -56.69
CA PHE A 745 -19.92 11.90 -56.05
C PHE A 745 -20.22 12.01 -54.55
N ASP A 746 -19.22 12.43 -53.79
CA ASP A 746 -19.23 12.49 -52.33
C ASP A 746 -19.13 13.96 -51.87
N LEU A 747 -19.99 14.35 -50.94
CA LEU A 747 -20.04 15.70 -50.35
C LEU A 747 -19.83 15.61 -48.83
N PRO A 748 -18.73 16.12 -48.26
CA PRO A 748 -18.51 16.13 -46.82
C PRO A 748 -19.38 17.16 -46.09
N ILE A 749 -19.85 18.17 -46.82
CA ILE A 749 -20.75 19.23 -46.35
C ILE A 749 -21.80 19.54 -47.41
N ALA A 750 -22.98 20.00 -46.98
CA ALA A 750 -24.05 20.37 -47.90
C ALA A 750 -23.59 21.51 -48.84
N SER A 751 -23.74 21.29 -50.15
CA SER A 751 -23.10 22.12 -51.18
C SER A 751 -23.99 22.29 -52.41
N ARG A 752 -23.86 23.43 -53.10
CA ARG A 752 -24.46 23.61 -54.43
C ARG A 752 -23.62 22.89 -55.47
N VAL A 753 -24.21 21.89 -56.14
CA VAL A 753 -23.53 21.02 -57.11
C VAL A 753 -24.02 21.32 -58.52
N ARG A 754 -23.08 21.48 -59.45
CA ARG A 754 -23.34 21.50 -60.90
C ARG A 754 -22.52 20.42 -61.59
N LEU A 755 -23.19 19.48 -62.26
CA LEU A 755 -22.58 18.42 -63.05
C LEU A 755 -22.92 18.61 -64.53
N THR A 756 -21.90 18.81 -65.36
CA THR A 756 -22.07 19.16 -66.77
C THR A 756 -21.23 18.26 -67.66
N LEU A 757 -21.82 17.76 -68.74
CA LEU A 757 -21.21 16.95 -69.78
C LEU A 757 -20.71 17.82 -70.94
N TYR A 758 -19.57 17.45 -71.51
CA TYR A 758 -18.91 18.07 -72.64
C TYR A 758 -18.47 17.02 -73.64
N ASN A 759 -18.48 17.37 -74.93
CA ASN A 759 -17.90 16.52 -75.99
C ASN A 759 -16.38 16.73 -76.08
N ALA A 760 -15.71 15.98 -76.96
CA ALA A 760 -14.27 16.01 -77.14
C ALA A 760 -13.67 17.39 -77.53
N ILE A 761 -14.48 18.29 -78.11
CA ILE A 761 -14.07 19.66 -78.48
C ILE A 761 -14.46 20.70 -77.42
N GLY A 762 -14.94 20.27 -76.25
CA GLY A 762 -15.27 21.15 -75.12
C GLY A 762 -16.63 21.83 -75.23
N GLN A 763 -17.48 21.46 -76.20
CA GLN A 763 -18.86 21.97 -76.26
C GLN A 763 -19.72 21.26 -75.22
N LYS A 764 -20.56 22.04 -74.52
CA LYS A 764 -21.52 21.53 -73.54
C LYS A 764 -22.56 20.64 -74.23
N VAL A 765 -22.71 19.41 -73.74
CA VAL A 765 -23.68 18.42 -74.21
C VAL A 765 -24.95 18.47 -73.38
N ARG A 766 -24.82 18.35 -72.05
CA ARG A 766 -25.96 18.34 -71.14
C ARG A 766 -25.57 18.76 -69.73
N THR A 767 -26.46 19.44 -69.01
CA THR A 767 -26.33 19.59 -67.55
C THR A 767 -27.16 18.51 -66.86
N LEU A 768 -26.52 17.60 -66.12
CA LEU A 768 -27.20 16.47 -65.48
C LEU A 768 -27.91 16.89 -64.19
N LEU A 769 -27.28 17.77 -63.41
CA LEU A 769 -27.87 18.38 -62.23
C LEU A 769 -27.23 19.74 -61.95
N ALA A 770 -27.99 20.62 -61.32
CA ALA A 770 -27.57 21.97 -60.95
C ALA A 770 -28.37 22.47 -59.73
N ASP A 771 -28.20 21.80 -58.59
CA ASP A 771 -29.03 22.02 -57.39
C ASP A 771 -28.20 21.98 -56.09
N TYR A 772 -28.83 22.23 -54.95
CA TYR A 772 -28.27 22.10 -53.62
C TYR A 772 -28.46 20.67 -53.08
N PHE A 773 -27.39 20.04 -52.61
CA PHE A 773 -27.40 18.68 -52.07
C PHE A 773 -26.88 18.68 -50.63
N ALA A 774 -27.50 17.85 -49.78
CA ALA A 774 -27.03 17.62 -48.42
C ALA A 774 -25.65 16.92 -48.39
N ALA A 775 -24.96 16.97 -47.26
CA ALA A 775 -23.76 16.16 -47.04
C ALA A 775 -24.11 14.66 -47.18
N GLY A 776 -23.27 13.89 -47.86
CA GLY A 776 -23.55 12.50 -48.21
C GLY A 776 -23.02 12.10 -49.58
N ARG A 777 -23.26 10.83 -49.95
CA ARG A 777 -22.95 10.29 -51.27
C ARG A 777 -24.17 10.40 -52.19
N HIS A 778 -23.95 10.89 -53.40
CA HIS A 778 -25.00 11.15 -54.39
C HIS A 778 -24.64 10.54 -55.75
N SER A 779 -25.62 10.37 -56.61
CA SER A 779 -25.43 9.82 -57.97
C SER A 779 -26.30 10.51 -59.00
N ALA A 780 -25.74 10.73 -60.20
CA ALA A 780 -26.44 11.29 -61.36
C ALA A 780 -26.39 10.31 -62.52
N LYS A 781 -27.54 10.06 -63.17
CA LYS A 781 -27.63 9.19 -64.36
C LYS A 781 -27.50 10.01 -65.64
N TRP A 782 -26.79 9.46 -66.63
CA TRP A 782 -26.82 9.95 -68.01
C TRP A 782 -27.32 8.85 -68.95
N ASP A 783 -28.25 9.20 -69.82
CA ASP A 783 -28.95 8.34 -70.78
C ASP A 783 -28.40 8.44 -72.22
N GLY A 784 -27.23 9.08 -72.38
CA GLY A 784 -26.61 9.29 -73.69
C GLY A 784 -27.37 10.27 -74.59
N LYS A 785 -28.13 11.22 -74.01
CA LYS A 785 -28.82 12.31 -74.73
C LYS A 785 -28.28 13.70 -74.35
N ASP A 786 -28.41 14.67 -75.26
CA ASP A 786 -28.08 16.08 -75.03
C ASP A 786 -29.21 16.86 -74.33
N ASP A 787 -29.00 18.17 -74.08
CA ASP A 787 -30.01 19.07 -73.47
C ASP A 787 -31.33 19.16 -74.30
N ARG A 788 -31.35 18.76 -75.58
CA ARG A 788 -32.53 18.75 -76.45
C ARG A 788 -33.24 17.39 -76.50
N GLY A 789 -32.75 16.41 -75.74
CA GLY A 789 -33.25 15.03 -75.75
C GLY A 789 -32.81 14.23 -76.99
N ILE A 790 -31.87 14.75 -77.78
CA ILE A 790 -31.34 14.08 -78.96
C ILE A 790 -30.21 13.15 -78.53
N ALA A 791 -30.16 11.95 -79.11
CA ALA A 791 -29.10 10.98 -78.89
C ALA A 791 -27.72 11.56 -79.22
N ALA A 792 -26.81 11.54 -78.24
CA ALA A 792 -25.41 11.87 -78.45
C ALA A 792 -24.70 10.75 -79.24
N PRO A 793 -23.77 11.07 -80.17
CA PRO A 793 -23.04 10.07 -80.95
C PRO A 793 -22.08 9.23 -80.09
N SER A 794 -21.75 8.01 -80.51
CA SER A 794 -20.69 7.20 -79.87
C SER A 794 -19.36 7.97 -79.85
N GLY A 795 -18.64 7.95 -78.74
CA GLY A 795 -17.39 8.68 -78.61
C GLY A 795 -16.97 9.03 -77.18
N LEU A 796 -15.90 9.82 -77.09
CA LEU A 796 -15.32 10.32 -75.84
C LEU A 796 -16.05 11.58 -75.38
N TYR A 797 -16.46 11.57 -74.12
CA TYR A 797 -17.06 12.71 -73.44
C TYR A 797 -16.35 12.98 -72.12
N PHE A 798 -16.54 14.19 -71.60
CA PHE A 798 -16.04 14.62 -70.30
C PHE A 798 -17.21 15.08 -69.44
N TYR A 799 -17.16 14.80 -68.16
CA TYR A 799 -18.10 15.34 -67.18
C TYR A 799 -17.30 16.13 -66.16
N LYS A 800 -17.81 17.31 -65.80
CA LYS A 800 -17.22 18.23 -64.83
C LYS A 800 -18.20 18.46 -63.69
N ILE A 801 -17.75 18.29 -62.45
CA ILE A 801 -18.48 18.67 -61.25
C ILE A 801 -17.91 19.96 -60.68
N GLN A 802 -18.79 20.82 -60.16
CA GLN A 802 -18.45 21.96 -59.29
C GLN A 802 -19.31 21.84 -58.03
N ALA A 803 -18.70 21.75 -56.85
CA ALA A 803 -19.35 21.70 -55.55
C ALA A 803 -18.63 22.64 -54.57
N GLY A 804 -19.14 23.85 -54.35
CA GLY A 804 -18.38 24.90 -53.65
C GLY A 804 -17.05 25.19 -54.36
N ASP A 805 -15.94 25.10 -53.65
CA ASP A 805 -14.57 25.26 -54.19
C ASP A 805 -14.03 23.99 -54.87
N PHE A 806 -14.68 22.83 -54.67
CA PHE A 806 -14.26 21.58 -55.30
C PHE A 806 -14.67 21.54 -56.78
N ALA A 807 -13.69 21.30 -57.65
CA ALA A 807 -13.90 21.08 -59.07
C ALA A 807 -13.13 19.85 -59.53
N ALA A 808 -13.80 18.93 -60.23
CA ALA A 808 -13.16 17.75 -60.81
C ALA A 808 -13.74 17.46 -62.20
N MET A 809 -12.93 16.85 -63.06
CA MET A 809 -13.32 16.44 -64.40
C MET A 809 -12.82 15.03 -64.68
N LYS A 810 -13.67 14.21 -65.30
CA LYS A 810 -13.33 12.84 -65.72
C LYS A 810 -13.87 12.55 -67.11
N LYS A 811 -13.31 11.53 -67.77
CA LYS A 811 -13.71 11.08 -69.09
C LYS A 811 -14.65 9.87 -69.02
N LEU A 812 -15.55 9.75 -69.97
CA LEU A 812 -16.43 8.60 -70.17
C LEU A 812 -16.62 8.30 -71.66
N ILE A 813 -16.89 7.04 -71.99
CA ILE A 813 -16.97 6.53 -73.37
C ILE A 813 -18.37 5.97 -73.62
N LEU A 814 -19.12 6.63 -74.51
CA LEU A 814 -20.42 6.15 -74.97
C LEU A 814 -20.22 5.20 -76.15
N MET A 815 -20.75 4.00 -76.03
CA MET A 815 -20.85 2.99 -77.09
C MET A 815 -22.32 2.87 -77.47
N ARG A 816 -22.64 3.04 -78.75
CA ARG A 816 -23.96 2.79 -79.31
C ARG A 816 -23.86 1.82 -80.46
#